data_AF-A0A847LC51-F1
#
_entry.id   AF-A0A847LC51-F1
#
_cell.length_a   1.000
_cell.length_b   1.000
_cell.length_c   1.000
_cell.angle_alpha   90.00
_cell.angle_beta   90.00
_cell.angle_gamma   90.00
#
_symmetry.space_group_name_H-M   'P 1'
#
loop_
_entity.id
_entity.type
_entity.pdbx_description
1 polymer ?
#
loop_
_entity_poly.entity_id
_entity_poly.type
_entity_poly.pdbx_seq_one_letter_code
_entity_poly.pdbx_strand_id
1 'polypeptide(L)'
;MTGDSPAKDRLRDLLTREGPGVLDDPARLRERLESLLPDRPEERRELLAAWRERIPQELLDLRGRPLSDLVRGELTHRLARRQDLPEERAAWSVGTWAAALGVRFAAAAGPADTLDVAPGQDGPAPTTPTPPPPAPGEVDGLLRLAQEGDVEAQVRLGHLFRAGQGVPADPREAVRWFSRAAKGGHPEAQCRLGLHLLEGSGVPRDYAKAREWFEQAARRNEAEAQFRLFQMDLEGKVVLGENEGMQWLQKAAASGHAQAQCLLGVWYYDHPAGDRDRQRAFHLLQKAARHDQPIAHLYLGRIHSTGEGGPRDVTMALRHFRAALDAGETDAGPALELLLAGLRTGELVAFGQQARDEGHADQAAYWWQRAADRGDPAAQKNLADLLLTGQGGRRDPALALALYRQAAGKGSAEAQFALAELHEKGEEVPRDLVQAYGFYAQAVRQGHPLANLRLDLLAEKVPPAGMADLARQAEKAGDEAQAFFWYLQGARRKEAGCCQAVGLLYKSGKGVIRDLDKAREWLGRAADLGLAEAWLHLGAMAAESRFPDLAQARDLFRRGAEQGNQECRFRLGRMHERGEGGPADGAAAAACFRQAAEAGHARAQFQLGLLLLQGRLVPADPEEAARWFRRAADQDFPPAHFQLGLMARDGHGLPPDPDQAARSLARAADLGDPDAQLQLGLLLGDRRWEGANPREAEKWLMKSAGKGQPAALHALGEMHLGRETFAEALEHFQRAAEQGHPPSEFRLGAMFADGHGVAPNPDKARFWLQKAADHGHPRAQARLGELLIETGGAAGQGATGPRGAPPRPTLPEAARLFQAAAAARDPVGLLRLAEMLLEGRGIPKDTTEAARLLQDAADQGHPPAQLLLGILYEEGTGVAADLIQAYKWYNLAAAALTVAAERRDALTRPSWMGFGRPRLLPPDEIEAQRLCREWKPKTIPPAR
;
A
#
# COMPACT_ATOMS: atom_id res chain seq x y z
N MET A 1 21.10 -25.72 -31.11
CA MET A 1 20.79 -25.69 -32.55
C MET A 1 19.54 -26.53 -32.85
N THR A 2 18.34 -25.96 -32.85
CA THR A 2 17.07 -26.68 -33.10
C THR A 2 16.08 -25.89 -33.98
N GLY A 3 16.56 -25.27 -35.07
CA GLY A 3 15.70 -24.66 -36.09
C GLY A 3 16.36 -24.60 -37.47
N ASP A 4 15.59 -24.86 -38.52
CA ASP A 4 16.03 -24.78 -39.92
C ASP A 4 16.01 -23.32 -40.39
N SER A 5 17.19 -22.81 -40.75
CA SER A 5 17.38 -21.49 -41.33
C SER A 5 18.39 -21.60 -42.49
N PRO A 6 18.18 -20.89 -43.61
CA PRO A 6 19.11 -20.87 -44.76
C PRO A 6 20.55 -20.47 -44.40
N ALA A 7 20.73 -19.76 -43.28
CA ALA A 7 22.05 -19.42 -42.75
C ALA A 7 22.85 -20.66 -42.31
N LYS A 8 22.18 -21.70 -41.81
CA LYS A 8 22.79 -22.96 -41.35
C LYS A 8 23.38 -23.74 -42.51
N ASP A 9 22.67 -23.82 -43.63
CA ASP A 9 23.15 -24.54 -44.81
C ASP A 9 24.35 -23.85 -45.44
N ARG A 10 24.37 -22.51 -45.49
CA ARG A 10 25.54 -21.75 -45.99
C ARG A 10 26.77 -21.86 -45.07
N LEU A 11 26.57 -21.86 -43.76
CA LEU A 11 27.66 -22.01 -42.78
C LEU A 11 28.21 -23.44 -42.75
N ARG A 12 27.32 -24.42 -42.91
CA ARG A 12 27.67 -25.83 -43.08
C ARG A 12 28.46 -26.04 -44.37
N ASP A 13 28.00 -25.48 -45.50
CA ASP A 13 28.68 -25.63 -46.80
C ASP A 13 30.09 -25.02 -46.78
N LEU A 14 30.28 -23.91 -46.05
CA LEU A 14 31.58 -23.26 -45.85
C LEU A 14 32.56 -24.11 -45.01
N LEU A 15 32.06 -24.73 -43.93
CA LEU A 15 32.83 -25.65 -43.08
C LEU A 15 33.21 -26.95 -43.80
N THR A 16 32.41 -27.38 -44.78
CA THR A 16 32.74 -28.56 -45.61
C THR A 16 33.72 -28.29 -46.74
N ARG A 17 33.80 -27.05 -47.24
CA ARG A 17 34.59 -26.74 -48.45
C ARG A 17 36.01 -26.25 -48.17
N GLU A 18 36.24 -25.51 -47.10
CA GLU A 18 37.57 -24.99 -46.79
C GLU A 18 38.10 -25.66 -45.54
N GLY A 19 39.25 -26.33 -45.68
CA GLY A 19 39.89 -27.06 -44.59
C GLY A 19 40.27 -26.16 -43.39
N PRO A 20 40.69 -26.76 -42.27
CA PRO A 20 40.75 -26.14 -40.94
C PRO A 20 41.59 -24.85 -40.83
N GLY A 21 42.51 -24.57 -41.75
CA GLY A 21 43.42 -23.41 -41.66
C GLY A 21 42.78 -22.02 -41.81
N VAL A 22 41.51 -21.91 -42.23
CA VAL A 22 40.78 -20.62 -42.28
C VAL A 22 40.22 -20.23 -40.90
N LEU A 23 40.01 -21.21 -40.02
CA LEU A 23 39.48 -21.00 -38.67
C LEU A 23 40.52 -20.51 -37.66
N ASP A 24 41.81 -20.57 -38.03
CA ASP A 24 42.94 -20.21 -37.16
C ASP A 24 43.29 -18.71 -37.21
N ASP A 25 42.78 -17.94 -38.18
CA ASP A 25 42.98 -16.49 -38.31
C ASP A 25 41.66 -15.71 -38.16
N PRO A 26 41.43 -15.04 -37.01
CA PRO A 26 40.19 -14.32 -36.71
C PRO A 26 39.88 -13.17 -37.66
N ALA A 27 40.89 -12.55 -38.29
CA ALA A 27 40.68 -11.43 -39.20
C ALA A 27 40.15 -11.91 -40.56
N ARG A 28 40.71 -13.01 -41.08
CA ARG A 28 40.26 -13.67 -42.30
C ARG A 28 38.87 -14.28 -42.17
N LEU A 29 38.56 -14.89 -41.03
CA LEU A 29 37.23 -15.44 -40.75
C LEU A 29 36.15 -14.35 -40.73
N ARG A 30 36.46 -13.20 -40.13
CA ARG A 30 35.54 -12.05 -40.07
C ARG A 30 35.29 -11.43 -41.45
N GLU A 31 36.35 -11.20 -42.22
CA GLU A 31 36.25 -10.64 -43.59
C GLU A 31 35.41 -11.56 -44.51
N ARG A 32 35.52 -12.88 -44.32
CA ARG A 32 34.77 -13.86 -45.11
C ARG A 32 33.31 -13.99 -44.69
N LEU A 33 33.00 -13.91 -43.39
CA LEU A 33 31.62 -13.85 -42.90
C LEU A 33 30.90 -12.58 -43.36
N GLU A 34 31.61 -11.45 -43.44
CA GLU A 34 31.07 -10.19 -43.97
C GLU A 34 30.77 -10.26 -45.48
N SER A 35 31.54 -11.06 -46.24
CA SER A 35 31.30 -11.27 -47.68
C SER A 35 30.05 -12.10 -48.02
N LEU A 36 29.43 -12.75 -47.02
CA LEU A 36 28.22 -13.58 -47.17
C LEU A 36 26.93 -12.84 -46.83
N LEU A 37 27.02 -11.57 -46.41
CA LEU A 37 25.88 -10.74 -46.10
C LEU A 37 25.24 -10.20 -47.40
N PRO A 38 23.91 -10.32 -47.58
CA PRO A 38 23.24 -9.79 -48.76
C PRO A 38 23.38 -8.25 -48.85
N ASP A 39 23.34 -7.73 -50.09
CA ASP A 39 23.50 -6.29 -50.38
C ASP A 39 22.28 -5.45 -49.96
N ARG A 40 21.12 -6.07 -49.74
CA ARG A 40 19.91 -5.37 -49.28
C ARG A 40 20.03 -5.04 -47.79
N PRO A 41 19.93 -3.76 -47.40
CA PRO A 41 20.25 -3.31 -46.04
C PRO A 41 19.26 -3.82 -44.96
N GLU A 42 18.03 -4.17 -45.34
CA GLU A 42 17.03 -4.68 -44.39
C GLU A 42 17.27 -6.16 -44.03
N GLU A 43 17.54 -7.02 -45.01
CA GLU A 43 17.91 -8.43 -44.78
C GLU A 43 19.25 -8.55 -44.04
N ARG A 44 20.22 -7.67 -44.35
CA ARG A 44 21.50 -7.58 -43.63
C ARG A 44 21.29 -7.19 -42.16
N ARG A 45 20.36 -6.28 -41.86
CA ARG A 45 20.02 -5.88 -40.48
C ARG A 45 19.31 -6.99 -39.72
N GLU A 46 18.38 -7.71 -40.34
CA GLU A 46 17.71 -8.85 -39.70
C GLU A 46 18.68 -10.00 -39.39
N LEU A 47 19.60 -10.32 -40.31
CA LEU A 47 20.62 -11.35 -40.07
C LEU A 47 21.60 -10.96 -38.97
N LEU A 48 22.06 -9.70 -38.93
CA LEU A 48 22.95 -9.21 -37.87
C LEU A 48 22.23 -9.10 -36.52
N ALA A 49 20.93 -8.77 -36.50
CA ALA A 49 20.10 -8.78 -35.28
C ALA A 49 19.88 -10.21 -34.78
N ALA A 50 19.58 -11.16 -35.67
CA ALA A 50 19.46 -12.58 -35.34
C ALA A 50 20.78 -13.17 -34.81
N TRP A 51 21.93 -12.74 -35.34
CA TRP A 51 23.25 -13.15 -34.84
C TRP A 51 23.56 -12.50 -33.48
N ARG A 52 23.17 -11.24 -33.24
CA ARG A 52 23.34 -10.57 -31.95
C ARG A 52 22.45 -11.11 -30.83
N GLU A 53 21.21 -11.48 -31.13
CA GLU A 53 20.27 -12.01 -30.13
C GLU A 53 20.52 -13.50 -29.81
N ARG A 54 20.99 -14.30 -30.78
CA ARG A 54 21.21 -15.75 -30.57
C ARG A 54 22.65 -16.16 -30.32
N ILE A 55 23.59 -15.22 -30.39
CA ILE A 55 25.00 -15.47 -30.09
C ILE A 55 25.48 -14.43 -29.07
N PRO A 56 25.08 -14.56 -27.79
CA PRO A 56 26.14 -14.53 -26.77
C PRO A 56 25.79 -15.24 -25.44
N GLN A 57 26.33 -16.44 -25.27
CA GLN A 57 27.11 -16.80 -24.07
C GLN A 57 28.11 -17.90 -24.43
N GLU A 58 27.72 -18.87 -25.27
CA GLU A 58 28.59 -19.99 -25.65
C GLU A 58 29.75 -19.65 -26.61
N LEU A 59 29.62 -18.61 -27.45
CA LEU A 59 30.68 -18.20 -28.40
C LEU A 59 31.71 -17.24 -27.77
N LEU A 60 31.35 -16.54 -26.68
CA LEU A 60 32.30 -15.82 -25.82
C LEU A 60 32.98 -16.77 -24.81
N ASP A 61 32.32 -17.87 -24.42
CA ASP A 61 32.91 -18.97 -23.66
C ASP A 61 33.91 -19.82 -24.47
N LEU A 62 33.92 -19.74 -25.80
CA LEU A 62 34.96 -20.38 -26.63
C LEU A 62 36.36 -19.75 -26.44
N ARG A 63 36.47 -18.56 -25.83
CA ARG A 63 37.76 -18.00 -25.39
C ARG A 63 38.28 -18.59 -24.07
N GLY A 64 37.48 -19.42 -23.40
CA GLY A 64 37.83 -20.03 -22.11
C GLY A 64 37.79 -21.55 -22.07
N ARG A 65 37.47 -22.24 -23.18
CA ARG A 65 37.50 -23.70 -23.19
C ARG A 65 38.94 -24.20 -23.31
N PRO A 66 39.42 -25.07 -22.41
CA PRO A 66 40.70 -25.73 -22.61
C PRO A 66 40.67 -26.51 -23.92
N LEU A 67 41.82 -26.55 -24.60
CA LEU A 67 42.09 -27.31 -25.83
C LEU A 67 41.61 -28.78 -25.76
N SER A 68 41.34 -29.29 -24.54
CA SER A 68 40.75 -30.59 -24.24
C SER A 68 39.39 -30.84 -24.88
N ASP A 69 38.54 -29.83 -25.09
CA ASP A 69 37.20 -30.03 -25.66
C ASP A 69 37.23 -30.20 -27.20
N LEU A 70 38.20 -29.58 -27.89
CA LEU A 70 38.42 -29.79 -29.33
C LEU A 70 39.09 -31.15 -29.61
N VAL A 71 40.00 -31.57 -28.73
CA VAL A 71 40.63 -32.90 -28.76
C VAL A 71 39.64 -34.01 -28.37
N ARG A 72 38.68 -33.71 -27.48
CA ARG A 72 37.55 -34.60 -27.14
C ARG A 72 36.74 -34.94 -28.40
N GLY A 73 36.48 -33.98 -29.29
CA GLY A 73 35.81 -34.22 -30.57
C GLY A 73 36.54 -35.21 -31.48
N GLU A 74 37.86 -35.05 -31.65
CA GLU A 74 38.69 -35.90 -32.52
C GLU A 74 38.87 -37.33 -31.95
N LEU A 75 39.00 -37.48 -30.62
CA LEU A 75 39.06 -38.79 -29.95
C LEU A 75 37.72 -39.53 -29.98
N THR A 76 36.62 -38.81 -29.74
CA THR A 76 35.25 -39.34 -29.81
C THR A 76 34.95 -39.88 -31.21
N HIS A 77 35.36 -39.14 -32.24
CA HIS A 77 35.13 -39.49 -33.64
C HIS A 77 36.02 -40.65 -34.13
N ARG A 78 37.19 -40.90 -33.50
CA ARG A 78 38.06 -42.05 -33.80
C ARG A 78 37.64 -43.35 -33.07
N LEU A 79 37.12 -43.25 -31.85
CA LEU A 79 36.56 -44.38 -31.10
C LEU A 79 35.22 -44.86 -31.68
N ALA A 80 34.32 -43.94 -32.06
CA ALA A 80 33.05 -44.27 -32.70
C ALA A 80 33.23 -45.06 -34.00
N ARG A 81 34.25 -44.73 -34.81
CA ARG A 81 34.59 -45.46 -36.06
C ARG A 81 35.22 -46.83 -35.85
N ARG A 82 35.82 -47.11 -34.68
CA ARG A 82 36.45 -48.40 -34.39
C ARG A 82 35.50 -49.45 -33.82
N GLN A 83 34.40 -49.03 -33.18
CA GLN A 83 33.50 -49.92 -32.43
C GLN A 83 32.03 -49.90 -32.93
N ASP A 84 31.75 -49.19 -34.03
CA ASP A 84 30.42 -49.05 -34.63
C ASP A 84 29.33 -48.57 -33.62
N LEU A 85 29.70 -47.58 -32.80
CA LEU A 85 28.84 -47.00 -31.76
C LEU A 85 28.31 -45.60 -32.17
N PRO A 86 27.07 -45.23 -31.79
CA PRO A 86 26.55 -43.87 -32.00
C PRO A 86 27.41 -42.81 -31.28
N GLU A 87 27.72 -41.70 -31.95
CA GLU A 87 28.65 -40.64 -31.47
C GLU A 87 28.30 -40.09 -30.07
N GLU A 88 27.02 -40.04 -29.70
CA GLU A 88 26.56 -39.60 -28.38
C GLU A 88 26.98 -40.54 -27.23
N ARG A 89 27.16 -41.85 -27.51
CA ARG A 89 27.66 -42.85 -26.53
C ARG A 89 29.18 -42.81 -26.37
N ALA A 90 29.90 -42.41 -27.42
CA ALA A 90 31.35 -42.22 -27.38
C ALA A 90 31.74 -40.91 -26.66
N ALA A 91 30.93 -39.85 -26.78
CA ALA A 91 31.20 -38.55 -26.13
C ALA A 91 31.16 -38.62 -24.60
N TRP A 92 30.30 -39.48 -24.04
CA TRP A 92 30.11 -39.62 -22.59
C TRP A 92 31.20 -40.45 -21.90
N SER A 93 31.81 -41.40 -22.62
CA SER A 93 32.91 -42.24 -22.14
C SER A 93 34.28 -41.55 -22.20
N VAL A 94 34.45 -40.44 -22.91
CA VAL A 94 35.74 -39.73 -22.95
C VAL A 94 35.88 -38.72 -21.80
N GLY A 95 34.77 -38.12 -21.34
CA GLY A 95 34.78 -37.11 -20.27
C GLY A 95 35.08 -37.67 -18.87
N THR A 96 34.43 -38.76 -18.47
CA THR A 96 34.62 -39.43 -17.17
C THR A 96 36.01 -40.05 -17.01
N TRP A 97 36.58 -40.52 -18.11
CA TRP A 97 37.88 -41.19 -18.09
C TRP A 97 39.03 -40.19 -18.15
N ALA A 98 38.89 -39.07 -18.86
CA ALA A 98 39.88 -38.00 -18.89
C ALA A 98 40.07 -37.33 -17.51
N ALA A 99 38.98 -37.13 -16.75
CA ALA A 99 39.03 -36.60 -15.39
C ALA A 99 39.74 -37.56 -14.41
N ALA A 100 39.41 -38.86 -14.46
CA ALA A 100 40.00 -39.87 -13.59
C ALA A 100 41.44 -40.30 -13.94
N LEU A 101 41.93 -39.95 -15.13
CA LEU A 101 43.31 -40.14 -15.55
C LEU A 101 44.22 -38.92 -15.29
N GLY A 102 43.67 -37.79 -14.82
CA GLY A 102 44.47 -36.59 -14.46
C GLY A 102 45.23 -35.93 -15.62
N VAL A 103 44.75 -36.07 -16.87
CA VAL A 103 45.48 -35.59 -18.05
C VAL A 103 45.41 -34.05 -18.16
N ARG A 104 46.52 -33.35 -17.85
CA ARG A 104 46.73 -31.94 -18.24
C ARG A 104 47.35 -31.87 -19.64
N PHE A 105 46.67 -31.24 -20.60
CA PHE A 105 47.23 -30.96 -21.91
C PHE A 105 48.17 -29.74 -21.84
N ALA A 106 49.43 -29.91 -22.23
CA ALA A 106 50.38 -28.82 -22.39
C ALA A 106 49.91 -27.87 -23.51
N ALA A 107 49.68 -26.60 -23.16
CA ALA A 107 49.38 -25.55 -24.13
C ALA A 107 50.63 -25.22 -24.97
N ALA A 108 50.42 -24.97 -26.26
CA ALA A 108 51.48 -24.56 -27.18
C ALA A 108 52.16 -23.27 -26.69
N ALA A 109 53.47 -23.32 -26.46
CA ALA A 109 54.29 -22.14 -26.19
C ALA A 109 54.98 -21.68 -27.48
N GLY A 110 54.75 -20.41 -27.85
CA GLY A 110 55.62 -19.65 -28.75
C GLY A 110 56.96 -19.32 -28.08
N PRO A 111 57.93 -18.75 -28.81
CA PRO A 111 59.34 -18.84 -28.46
C PRO A 111 59.67 -17.89 -27.31
N ALA A 112 60.41 -18.39 -26.31
CA ALA A 112 61.10 -17.53 -25.36
C ALA A 112 62.42 -18.19 -24.96
N ASP A 113 63.47 -17.40 -25.09
CA ASP A 113 64.77 -17.60 -24.49
C ASP A 113 64.66 -17.95 -22.99
N THR A 114 65.52 -18.88 -22.60
CA THR A 114 66.11 -19.10 -21.27
C THR A 114 65.22 -18.85 -20.06
N LEU A 115 64.73 -19.94 -19.43
CA LEU A 115 64.61 -20.05 -17.98
C LEU A 115 64.71 -21.54 -17.59
N ASP A 116 65.56 -21.80 -16.60
CA ASP A 116 66.01 -23.09 -16.10
C ASP A 116 64.90 -24.10 -15.81
N VAL A 117 65.14 -25.34 -16.25
CA VAL A 117 64.33 -26.53 -15.95
C VAL A 117 64.75 -27.08 -14.58
N ALA A 118 63.89 -26.92 -13.57
CA ALA A 118 63.86 -27.81 -12.41
C ALA A 118 62.97 -29.03 -12.74
N PRO A 119 63.35 -30.27 -12.37
CA PRO A 119 62.60 -31.48 -12.72
C PRO A 119 61.29 -31.59 -11.93
N GLY A 120 60.32 -32.27 -12.55
CA GLY A 120 58.89 -32.23 -12.25
C GLY A 120 58.46 -32.81 -10.91
N GLN A 121 57.36 -32.24 -10.40
CA GLN A 121 56.57 -32.84 -9.33
C GLN A 121 55.62 -33.87 -9.94
N ASP A 122 55.95 -35.15 -9.74
CA ASP A 122 55.05 -36.28 -9.94
C ASP A 122 53.86 -36.18 -8.97
N GLY A 123 52.64 -36.37 -9.46
CA GLY A 123 51.53 -36.79 -8.60
C GLY A 123 51.84 -38.15 -7.97
N PRO A 124 51.32 -38.48 -6.77
CA PRO A 124 51.75 -39.68 -6.06
C PRO A 124 51.38 -40.93 -6.84
N ALA A 125 52.39 -41.61 -7.40
CA ALA A 125 52.27 -42.99 -7.85
C ALA A 125 51.87 -43.87 -6.64
N PRO A 126 51.14 -44.98 -6.83
CA PRO A 126 50.99 -45.97 -5.77
C PRO A 126 52.38 -46.38 -5.29
N THR A 127 52.67 -46.05 -4.04
CA THR A 127 53.97 -46.18 -3.41
C THR A 127 54.30 -47.66 -3.23
N THR A 128 55.14 -48.22 -4.09
CA THR A 128 56.24 -49.03 -3.55
C THR A 128 57.13 -48.06 -2.76
N PRO A 129 57.46 -48.34 -1.50
CA PRO A 129 58.24 -47.43 -0.68
C PRO A 129 59.54 -47.11 -1.43
N THR A 130 59.71 -45.84 -1.81
CA THR A 130 61.00 -45.38 -2.34
C THR A 130 62.00 -45.57 -1.21
N PRO A 131 63.04 -46.41 -1.37
CA PRO A 131 63.99 -46.64 -0.29
C PRO A 131 64.64 -45.30 0.09
N PRO A 132 64.99 -45.10 1.37
CA PRO A 132 65.59 -43.86 1.85
C PRO A 132 66.83 -43.49 1.02
N PRO A 133 67.18 -42.18 0.93
CA PRO A 133 68.33 -41.73 0.17
C PRO A 133 69.58 -42.50 0.63
N PRO A 134 70.40 -42.98 -0.31
CA PRO A 134 71.53 -43.84 0.00
C PRO A 134 72.54 -43.12 0.90
N ALA A 135 73.09 -43.82 1.88
CA ALA A 135 74.15 -43.30 2.74
C ALA A 135 75.41 -42.94 1.91
N PRO A 136 76.27 -42.00 2.37
CA PRO A 136 77.49 -41.65 1.64
C PRO A 136 78.38 -42.89 1.39
N GLY A 137 78.58 -43.25 0.11
CA GLY A 137 79.33 -44.45 -0.32
C GLY A 137 78.47 -45.68 -0.67
N GLU A 138 77.16 -45.66 -0.41
CA GLU A 138 76.23 -46.76 -0.77
C GLU A 138 75.97 -46.81 -2.29
N VAL A 139 76.02 -45.66 -2.97
CA VAL A 139 75.91 -45.58 -4.45
C VAL A 139 77.05 -46.34 -5.14
N ASP A 140 78.28 -46.25 -4.63
CA ASP A 140 79.44 -46.97 -5.19
C ASP A 140 79.36 -48.48 -4.96
N GLY A 141 78.72 -48.89 -3.86
CA GLY A 141 78.38 -50.29 -3.58
C GLY A 141 77.28 -50.82 -4.51
N LEU A 142 76.21 -50.04 -4.71
CA LEU A 142 75.14 -50.36 -5.64
C LEU A 142 75.62 -50.42 -7.09
N LEU A 143 76.52 -49.51 -7.50
CA LEU A 143 77.14 -49.51 -8.83
C LEU A 143 77.94 -50.80 -9.08
N ARG A 144 78.69 -51.29 -8.09
CA ARG A 144 79.40 -52.58 -8.20
C ARG A 144 78.43 -53.76 -8.34
N LEU A 145 77.45 -53.88 -7.45
CA LEU A 145 76.46 -54.96 -7.49
C LEU A 145 75.66 -54.96 -8.80
N ALA A 146 75.27 -53.78 -9.28
CA ALA A 146 74.56 -53.64 -10.54
C ALA A 146 75.41 -53.99 -11.76
N GLN A 147 76.72 -53.73 -11.72
CA GLN A 147 77.68 -54.15 -12.76
C GLN A 147 77.91 -55.67 -12.73
N GLU A 148 77.87 -56.29 -11.56
CA GLU A 148 77.97 -57.75 -11.36
C GLU A 148 76.69 -58.50 -11.77
N GLY A 149 75.61 -57.77 -12.10
CA GLY A 149 74.38 -58.33 -12.66
C GLY A 149 73.21 -58.42 -11.67
N ASP A 150 73.32 -57.87 -10.46
CA ASP A 150 72.24 -57.85 -9.49
C ASP A 150 71.06 -57.00 -9.99
N VAL A 151 69.92 -57.65 -10.21
CA VAL A 151 68.73 -57.04 -10.81
C VAL A 151 68.09 -56.00 -9.88
N GLU A 152 68.11 -56.22 -8.57
CA GLU A 152 67.53 -55.30 -7.58
C GLU A 152 68.38 -54.03 -7.45
N ALA A 153 69.71 -54.19 -7.43
CA ALA A 153 70.65 -53.08 -7.45
C ALA A 153 70.51 -52.24 -8.74
N GLN A 154 70.27 -52.89 -9.88
CA GLN A 154 69.99 -52.21 -11.16
C GLN A 154 68.68 -51.40 -11.11
N VAL A 155 67.61 -51.94 -10.53
CA VAL A 155 66.34 -51.20 -10.36
C VAL A 155 66.52 -50.01 -9.42
N ARG A 156 67.17 -50.24 -8.28
CA ARG A 156 67.44 -49.20 -7.29
C ARG A 156 68.27 -48.06 -7.87
N LEU A 157 69.33 -48.36 -8.64
CA LEU A 157 70.09 -47.34 -9.37
C LEU A 157 69.24 -46.59 -10.40
N GLY A 158 68.37 -47.30 -11.13
CA GLY A 158 67.43 -46.67 -12.06
C GLY A 158 66.57 -45.61 -11.37
N HIS A 159 66.07 -45.91 -10.16
CA HIS A 159 65.33 -44.94 -9.33
C HIS A 159 66.20 -43.78 -8.84
N LEU A 160 67.44 -44.04 -8.41
CA LEU A 160 68.35 -42.99 -7.95
C LEU A 160 68.71 -42.00 -9.08
N PHE A 161 69.03 -42.51 -10.28
CA PHE A 161 69.29 -41.68 -11.46
C PHE A 161 68.02 -40.97 -11.97
N ARG A 162 66.84 -41.56 -11.81
CA ARG A 162 65.57 -40.89 -12.18
C ARG A 162 65.25 -39.74 -11.20
N ALA A 163 65.40 -39.97 -9.91
CA ALA A 163 65.01 -39.03 -8.86
C ALA A 163 66.11 -38.00 -8.51
N GLY A 164 67.34 -38.19 -8.98
CA GLY A 164 68.49 -37.35 -8.62
C GLY A 164 68.92 -37.51 -7.16
N GLN A 165 68.67 -38.67 -6.55
CA GLN A 165 68.94 -38.93 -5.13
C GLN A 165 70.33 -39.55 -4.98
N GLY A 166 71.29 -38.79 -4.45
CA GLY A 166 72.68 -39.26 -4.26
C GLY A 166 73.53 -39.31 -5.54
N VAL A 167 72.92 -39.14 -6.72
CA VAL A 167 73.55 -38.97 -8.04
C VAL A 167 72.82 -37.87 -8.81
N PRO A 168 73.47 -37.15 -9.75
CA PRO A 168 72.76 -36.23 -10.63
C PRO A 168 71.64 -36.95 -11.39
N ALA A 169 70.48 -36.30 -11.49
CA ALA A 169 69.36 -36.86 -12.24
C ALA A 169 69.76 -37.04 -13.72
N ASP A 170 69.75 -38.27 -14.19
CA ASP A 170 70.07 -38.61 -15.58
C ASP A 170 69.06 -39.67 -16.09
N PRO A 171 68.05 -39.25 -16.87
CA PRO A 171 67.04 -40.17 -17.38
C PRO A 171 67.63 -41.17 -18.40
N ARG A 172 68.77 -40.87 -19.05
CA ARG A 172 69.41 -41.82 -19.97
C ARG A 172 70.10 -42.95 -19.21
N GLU A 173 70.78 -42.62 -18.11
CA GLU A 173 71.37 -43.63 -17.22
C GLU A 173 70.28 -44.41 -16.48
N ALA A 174 69.20 -43.76 -16.04
CA ALA A 174 68.04 -44.46 -15.49
C ALA A 174 67.49 -45.51 -16.46
N VAL A 175 67.31 -45.13 -17.74
CA VAL A 175 66.85 -46.06 -18.77
C VAL A 175 67.87 -47.17 -19.04
N ARG A 176 69.17 -46.91 -18.99
CA ARG A 176 70.20 -47.96 -19.14
C ARG A 176 70.10 -49.01 -18.04
N TRP A 177 69.95 -48.58 -16.79
CA TRP A 177 69.83 -49.49 -15.65
C TRP A 177 68.48 -50.23 -15.65
N PHE A 178 67.37 -49.54 -15.90
CA PHE A 178 66.07 -50.19 -16.07
C PHE A 178 66.06 -51.16 -17.27
N SER A 179 66.76 -50.87 -18.37
CA SER A 179 66.88 -51.77 -19.52
C SER A 179 67.64 -53.06 -19.19
N ARG A 180 68.64 -53.00 -18.31
CA ARG A 180 69.36 -54.18 -17.84
C ARG A 180 68.47 -55.03 -16.93
N ALA A 181 67.83 -54.41 -15.94
CA ALA A 181 66.92 -55.10 -15.04
C ALA A 181 65.67 -55.66 -15.74
N ALA A 182 65.14 -54.95 -16.75
CA ALA A 182 64.00 -55.38 -17.56
C ALA A 182 64.33 -56.61 -18.41
N LYS A 183 65.56 -56.70 -18.96
CA LYS A 183 66.07 -57.89 -19.64
C LYS A 183 66.27 -59.06 -18.66
N GLY A 184 66.61 -58.78 -17.41
CA GLY A 184 66.61 -59.73 -16.30
C GLY A 184 65.22 -60.20 -15.86
N GLY A 185 64.14 -59.64 -16.43
CA GLY A 185 62.76 -60.06 -16.18
C GLY A 185 62.07 -59.37 -14.99
N HIS A 186 62.64 -58.29 -14.43
CA HIS A 186 62.05 -57.60 -13.28
C HIS A 186 60.77 -56.82 -13.67
N PRO A 187 59.59 -57.13 -13.09
CA PRO A 187 58.31 -56.52 -13.50
C PRO A 187 58.28 -54.99 -13.36
N GLU A 188 58.76 -54.46 -12.24
CA GLU A 188 58.81 -53.01 -12.05
C GLU A 188 59.77 -52.36 -13.06
N ALA A 189 60.92 -52.98 -13.36
CA ALA A 189 61.88 -52.41 -14.30
C ALA A 189 61.31 -52.36 -15.72
N GLN A 190 60.57 -53.41 -16.11
CA GLN A 190 59.83 -53.48 -17.36
C GLN A 190 58.76 -52.38 -17.42
N CYS A 191 58.01 -52.17 -16.33
CA CYS A 191 57.03 -51.08 -16.24
C CYS A 191 57.70 -49.69 -16.33
N ARG A 192 58.78 -49.44 -15.58
CA ARG A 192 59.53 -48.16 -15.61
C ARG A 192 60.11 -47.89 -16.99
N LEU A 193 60.69 -48.90 -17.64
CA LEU A 193 61.19 -48.78 -19.00
C LEU A 193 60.07 -48.46 -19.99
N GLY A 194 58.91 -49.11 -19.83
CA GLY A 194 57.69 -48.80 -20.58
C GLY A 194 57.26 -47.34 -20.41
N LEU A 195 57.29 -46.80 -19.19
CA LEU A 195 56.98 -45.40 -18.91
C LEU A 195 57.99 -44.45 -19.59
N HIS A 196 59.29 -44.72 -19.51
CA HIS A 196 60.31 -43.92 -20.19
C HIS A 196 60.13 -43.91 -21.72
N LEU A 197 59.73 -45.04 -22.33
CA LEU A 197 59.41 -45.15 -23.76
C LEU A 197 58.07 -44.50 -24.12
N LEU A 198 57.10 -44.47 -23.20
CA LEU A 198 55.82 -43.79 -23.38
C LEU A 198 55.99 -42.26 -23.35
N GLU A 199 56.78 -41.75 -22.40
CA GLU A 199 56.96 -40.32 -22.14
C GLU A 199 58.05 -39.69 -23.02
N GLY A 200 59.03 -40.49 -23.46
CA GLY A 200 60.21 -40.02 -24.19
C GLY A 200 61.34 -39.52 -23.29
N SER A 201 61.33 -39.92 -22.02
CA SER A 201 62.30 -39.47 -21.01
C SER A 201 63.54 -40.38 -21.04
N GLY A 202 64.68 -39.84 -21.46
CA GLY A 202 65.95 -40.60 -21.56
C GLY A 202 66.07 -41.50 -22.78
N VAL A 203 64.97 -41.78 -23.48
CA VAL A 203 64.92 -42.50 -24.77
C VAL A 203 63.84 -41.91 -25.68
N PRO A 204 63.97 -42.03 -27.02
CA PRO A 204 62.91 -41.62 -27.93
C PRO A 204 61.59 -42.34 -27.65
N ARG A 205 60.46 -41.65 -27.86
CA ARG A 205 59.12 -42.23 -27.69
C ARG A 205 58.93 -43.41 -28.65
N ASP A 206 58.46 -44.53 -28.12
CA ASP A 206 58.17 -45.74 -28.88
C ASP A 206 57.01 -46.49 -28.22
N TYR A 207 55.78 -46.22 -28.68
CA TYR A 207 54.57 -46.81 -28.10
C TYR A 207 54.47 -48.32 -28.33
N ALA A 208 55.05 -48.83 -29.42
CA ALA A 208 55.07 -50.26 -29.71
C ALA A 208 55.98 -51.00 -28.73
N LYS A 209 57.19 -50.48 -28.49
CA LYS A 209 58.07 -51.05 -27.46
C LYS A 209 57.55 -50.82 -26.04
N ALA A 210 56.94 -49.67 -25.77
CA ALA A 210 56.30 -49.43 -24.47
C ALA A 210 55.21 -50.47 -24.20
N ARG A 211 54.36 -50.77 -25.18
CA ARG A 211 53.36 -51.85 -25.12
C ARG A 211 54.01 -53.19 -24.79
N GLU A 212 55.05 -53.59 -25.53
CA GLU A 212 55.72 -54.89 -25.31
C GLU A 212 56.25 -55.03 -23.87
N TRP A 213 56.85 -53.98 -23.32
CA TRP A 213 57.34 -53.99 -21.95
C TRP A 213 56.22 -53.96 -20.92
N PHE A 214 55.16 -53.19 -21.15
CA PHE A 214 53.99 -53.20 -20.28
C PHE A 214 53.25 -54.54 -20.31
N GLU A 215 53.13 -55.21 -21.46
CA GLU A 215 52.52 -56.55 -21.54
C GLU A 215 53.35 -57.59 -20.76
N GLN A 216 54.68 -57.52 -20.81
CA GLN A 216 55.55 -58.39 -20.03
C GLN A 216 55.38 -58.17 -18.52
N ALA A 217 55.36 -56.91 -18.09
CA ALA A 217 55.13 -56.55 -16.68
C ALA A 217 53.71 -56.92 -16.22
N ALA A 218 52.69 -56.65 -17.05
CA ALA A 218 51.28 -56.91 -16.75
C ALA A 218 50.97 -58.40 -16.61
N ARG A 219 51.63 -59.28 -17.39
CA ARG A 219 51.55 -60.75 -17.25
C ARG A 219 52.14 -61.25 -15.94
N ARG A 220 53.01 -60.47 -15.29
CA ARG A 220 53.56 -60.73 -13.96
C ARG A 220 52.81 -60.02 -12.83
N ASN A 221 51.57 -59.62 -13.08
CA ASN A 221 50.67 -58.95 -12.12
C ASN A 221 51.14 -57.57 -11.64
N GLU A 222 51.97 -56.86 -12.41
CA GLU A 222 52.32 -55.47 -12.12
C GLU A 222 51.11 -54.55 -12.38
N ALA A 223 50.50 -54.04 -11.31
CA ALA A 223 49.23 -53.31 -11.35
C ALA A 223 49.29 -52.02 -12.17
N GLU A 224 50.40 -51.27 -12.04
CA GLU A 224 50.68 -50.06 -12.81
C GLU A 224 50.77 -50.39 -14.32
N ALA A 225 51.48 -51.45 -14.69
CA ALA A 225 51.60 -51.84 -16.10
C ALA A 225 50.26 -52.27 -16.72
N GLN A 226 49.43 -52.99 -15.95
CA GLN A 226 48.07 -53.34 -16.35
C GLN A 226 47.21 -52.09 -16.59
N PHE A 227 47.31 -51.10 -15.68
CA PHE A 227 46.60 -49.83 -15.83
C PHE A 227 47.10 -49.01 -17.03
N ARG A 228 48.42 -48.96 -17.25
CA ARG A 228 49.02 -48.22 -18.37
C ARG A 228 48.68 -48.83 -19.73
N LEU A 229 48.55 -50.16 -19.84
CA LEU A 229 48.04 -50.79 -21.07
C LEU A 229 46.62 -50.34 -21.39
N PHE A 230 45.76 -50.33 -20.38
CA PHE A 230 44.40 -49.82 -20.54
C PHE A 230 44.39 -48.34 -20.96
N GLN A 231 45.20 -47.50 -20.29
CA GLN A 231 45.31 -46.07 -20.63
C GLN A 231 45.81 -45.84 -22.06
N MET A 232 46.84 -46.57 -22.49
CA MET A 232 47.41 -46.45 -23.84
C MET A 232 46.43 -46.89 -24.93
N ASP A 233 45.61 -47.90 -24.65
CA ASP A 233 44.53 -48.37 -25.55
C ASP A 233 43.42 -47.31 -25.66
N LEU A 234 43.00 -46.74 -24.52
CA LEU A 234 41.99 -45.69 -24.46
C LEU A 234 42.43 -44.40 -25.18
N GLU A 235 43.69 -44.01 -25.02
CA GLU A 235 44.29 -42.84 -25.68
C GLU A 235 44.59 -43.08 -27.17
N GLY A 236 44.39 -44.30 -27.67
CA GLY A 236 44.67 -44.69 -29.06
C GLY A 236 46.15 -44.72 -29.43
N LYS A 237 47.05 -44.67 -28.44
CA LYS A 237 48.52 -44.79 -28.62
C LYS A 237 48.91 -46.22 -29.01
N VAL A 238 48.11 -47.19 -28.58
CA VAL A 238 48.20 -48.61 -28.92
C VAL A 238 46.81 -49.10 -29.31
N VAL A 239 46.75 -50.20 -30.07
CA VAL A 239 45.50 -50.90 -30.38
C VAL A 239 45.56 -52.28 -29.75
N LEU A 240 44.78 -52.52 -28.70
CA LEU A 240 44.56 -53.84 -28.13
C LEU A 240 43.33 -54.50 -28.80
N GLY A 241 43.18 -55.81 -28.62
CA GLY A 241 42.02 -56.56 -29.14
C GLY A 241 40.69 -56.13 -28.50
N GLU A 242 39.58 -56.55 -29.10
CA GLU A 242 38.24 -56.27 -28.57
C GLU A 242 38.13 -56.74 -27.11
N ASN A 243 37.86 -55.81 -26.19
CA ASN A 243 37.77 -56.00 -24.74
C ASN A 243 39.08 -56.26 -23.97
N GLU A 244 40.24 -56.34 -24.63
CA GLU A 244 41.52 -56.57 -23.96
C GLU A 244 41.90 -55.44 -23.00
N GLY A 245 41.69 -54.18 -23.40
CA GLY A 245 41.89 -53.03 -22.52
C GLY A 245 41.08 -53.14 -21.22
N MET A 246 39.78 -53.46 -21.34
CA MET A 246 38.89 -53.57 -20.17
C MET A 246 39.29 -54.72 -19.23
N GLN A 247 39.78 -55.83 -19.77
CA GLN A 247 40.32 -56.92 -18.96
C GLN A 247 41.56 -56.49 -18.18
N TRP A 248 42.42 -55.64 -18.75
CA TRP A 248 43.57 -55.09 -18.04
C TRP A 248 43.15 -54.12 -16.94
N LEU A 249 42.13 -53.28 -17.15
CA LEU A 249 41.56 -52.43 -16.11
C LEU A 249 40.99 -53.25 -14.94
N GLN A 250 40.26 -54.33 -15.23
CA GLN A 250 39.71 -55.22 -14.21
C GLN A 250 40.82 -55.90 -13.38
N LYS A 251 41.89 -56.35 -14.04
CA LYS A 251 43.07 -56.92 -13.36
C LYS A 251 43.80 -55.88 -12.51
N ALA A 252 43.99 -54.66 -13.01
CA ALA A 252 44.60 -53.56 -12.27
C ALA A 252 43.78 -53.18 -11.02
N ALA A 253 42.45 -53.14 -11.15
CA ALA A 253 41.57 -52.87 -10.01
C ALA A 253 41.60 -54.00 -8.97
N ALA A 254 41.65 -55.26 -9.42
CA ALA A 254 41.76 -56.44 -8.57
C ALA A 254 43.10 -56.53 -7.83
N SER A 255 44.19 -56.05 -8.44
CA SER A 255 45.52 -55.96 -7.84
C SER A 255 45.73 -54.75 -6.93
N GLY A 256 44.70 -53.90 -6.75
CA GLY A 256 44.71 -52.82 -5.75
C GLY A 256 44.98 -51.41 -6.30
N HIS A 257 45.09 -51.23 -7.62
CA HIS A 257 45.42 -49.92 -8.20
C HIS A 257 44.28 -48.91 -7.99
N ALA A 258 44.52 -47.85 -7.21
CA ALA A 258 43.48 -46.91 -6.75
C ALA A 258 42.75 -46.20 -7.91
N GLN A 259 43.48 -45.73 -8.93
CA GLN A 259 42.86 -45.10 -10.11
C GLN A 259 42.08 -46.11 -10.96
N ALA A 260 42.53 -47.38 -11.00
CA ALA A 260 41.83 -48.43 -11.73
C ALA A 260 40.53 -48.82 -11.01
N GLN A 261 40.55 -48.87 -9.68
CA GLN A 261 39.35 -49.07 -8.85
C GLN A 261 38.37 -47.91 -8.99
N CYS A 262 38.86 -46.67 -9.02
CA CYS A 262 38.03 -45.49 -9.24
C CYS A 262 37.35 -45.55 -10.61
N LEU A 263 38.12 -45.75 -11.68
CA LEU A 263 37.62 -45.83 -13.06
C LEU A 263 36.65 -46.99 -13.27
N LEU A 264 36.98 -48.18 -12.73
CA LEU A 264 36.09 -49.34 -12.82
C LEU A 264 34.81 -49.15 -11.98
N GLY A 265 34.93 -48.49 -10.82
CA GLY A 265 33.80 -48.14 -9.97
C GLY A 265 32.83 -47.16 -10.64
N VAL A 266 33.38 -46.10 -11.27
CA VAL A 266 32.60 -45.17 -12.10
C VAL A 266 31.94 -45.90 -13.26
N TRP A 267 32.68 -46.78 -13.95
CA TRP A 267 32.14 -47.58 -15.05
C TRP A 267 30.92 -48.42 -14.64
N TYR A 268 30.99 -49.13 -13.51
CA TYR A 268 29.86 -49.92 -13.00
C TYR A 268 28.67 -49.06 -12.52
N TYR A 269 28.91 -47.82 -12.10
CA TYR A 269 27.85 -46.91 -11.65
C TYR A 269 27.06 -46.31 -12.83
N ASP A 270 27.78 -45.92 -13.89
CA ASP A 270 27.29 -45.03 -14.95
C ASP A 270 26.96 -45.75 -16.29
N HIS A 271 27.53 -46.92 -16.60
CA HIS A 271 27.34 -47.53 -17.93
C HIS A 271 25.91 -48.08 -18.18
N PRO A 272 25.30 -47.84 -19.37
CA PRO A 272 23.98 -48.40 -19.72
C PRO A 272 23.99 -49.83 -20.28
N ALA A 273 25.12 -50.35 -20.78
CA ALA A 273 25.19 -51.60 -21.55
C ALA A 273 25.95 -52.76 -20.85
N GLY A 274 26.57 -52.53 -19.69
CA GLY A 274 27.07 -53.58 -18.82
C GLY A 274 26.13 -53.75 -17.64
N ASP A 275 26.03 -54.96 -17.07
CA ASP A 275 25.25 -55.21 -15.85
C ASP A 275 25.54 -54.11 -14.81
N ARG A 276 24.56 -53.22 -14.57
CA ARG A 276 24.64 -52.13 -13.59
C ARG A 276 24.80 -52.71 -12.18
N ASP A 277 26.01 -53.08 -11.82
CA ASP A 277 26.33 -53.58 -10.50
C ASP A 277 26.77 -52.41 -9.61
N ARG A 278 25.76 -51.61 -9.22
CA ARG A 278 25.94 -50.43 -8.38
C ARG A 278 26.46 -50.78 -6.98
N GLN A 279 26.28 -52.03 -6.52
CA GLN A 279 26.86 -52.52 -5.27
C GLN A 279 28.37 -52.73 -5.42
N ARG A 280 28.82 -53.33 -6.54
CA ARG A 280 30.25 -53.40 -6.87
C ARG A 280 30.87 -52.02 -7.06
N ALA A 281 30.14 -51.10 -7.70
CA ALA A 281 30.58 -49.71 -7.83
C ALA A 281 30.82 -49.08 -6.46
N PHE A 282 29.87 -49.19 -5.52
CA PHE A 282 30.01 -48.66 -4.17
C PHE A 282 31.24 -49.22 -3.45
N HIS A 283 31.48 -50.53 -3.52
CA HIS A 283 32.65 -51.17 -2.88
C HIS A 283 33.99 -50.72 -3.50
N LEU A 284 34.06 -50.61 -4.83
CA LEU A 284 35.26 -50.16 -5.53
C LEU A 284 35.56 -48.69 -5.25
N LEU A 285 34.53 -47.84 -5.23
CA LEU A 285 34.66 -46.42 -4.92
C LEU A 285 35.04 -46.20 -3.45
N GLN A 286 34.54 -47.01 -2.51
CA GLN A 286 34.99 -46.97 -1.11
C GLN A 286 36.48 -47.30 -0.98
N LYS A 287 36.99 -48.27 -1.73
CA LYS A 287 38.42 -48.60 -1.74
C LYS A 287 39.25 -47.46 -2.34
N ALA A 288 38.81 -46.90 -3.47
CA ALA A 288 39.48 -45.78 -4.11
C ALA A 288 39.50 -44.52 -3.22
N ALA A 289 38.41 -44.23 -2.51
CA ALA A 289 38.30 -43.10 -1.58
C ALA A 289 39.21 -43.22 -0.35
N ARG A 290 39.64 -44.42 0.05
CA ARG A 290 40.67 -44.61 1.10
C ARG A 290 42.07 -44.20 0.65
N HIS A 291 42.26 -44.05 -0.65
CA HIS A 291 43.48 -43.55 -1.28
C HIS A 291 43.26 -42.13 -1.84
N ASP A 292 42.37 -41.36 -1.19
CA ASP A 292 42.08 -39.95 -1.45
C ASP A 292 41.77 -39.61 -2.92
N GLN A 293 41.11 -40.52 -3.64
CA GLN A 293 40.68 -40.28 -5.02
C GLN A 293 39.49 -39.29 -5.04
N PRO A 294 39.63 -38.07 -5.60
CA PRO A 294 38.60 -37.02 -5.51
C PRO A 294 37.28 -37.43 -6.18
N ILE A 295 37.37 -38.10 -7.34
CA ILE A 295 36.23 -38.62 -8.09
C ILE A 295 35.51 -39.72 -7.30
N ALA A 296 36.25 -40.56 -6.56
CA ALA A 296 35.62 -41.58 -5.73
C ALA A 296 34.73 -40.94 -4.64
N HIS A 297 35.19 -39.84 -4.03
CA HIS A 297 34.36 -39.06 -3.10
C HIS A 297 33.15 -38.41 -3.79
N LEU A 298 33.29 -37.86 -4.99
CA LEU A 298 32.14 -37.32 -5.74
C LEU A 298 31.04 -38.37 -5.95
N TYR A 299 31.41 -39.57 -6.41
CA TYR A 299 30.45 -40.64 -6.68
C TYR A 299 29.89 -41.27 -5.40
N LEU A 300 30.68 -41.42 -4.34
CA LEU A 300 30.16 -41.83 -3.03
C LEU A 300 29.17 -40.80 -2.47
N GLY A 301 29.42 -39.50 -2.69
CA GLY A 301 28.48 -38.43 -2.38
C GLY A 301 27.13 -38.63 -3.07
N ARG A 302 27.16 -38.97 -4.37
CA ARG A 302 25.95 -39.26 -5.16
C ARG A 302 25.23 -40.54 -4.70
N ILE A 303 25.98 -41.59 -4.36
CA ILE A 303 25.41 -42.84 -3.86
C ILE A 303 24.69 -42.60 -2.53
N HIS A 304 25.34 -41.90 -1.61
CA HIS A 304 24.75 -41.60 -0.31
C HIS A 304 23.60 -40.58 -0.40
N SER A 305 23.59 -39.66 -1.37
CA SER A 305 22.49 -38.71 -1.54
C SER A 305 21.22 -39.38 -2.09
N THR A 306 21.38 -40.27 -3.07
CA THR A 306 20.28 -40.93 -3.78
C THR A 306 19.85 -42.25 -3.13
N GLY A 307 20.77 -42.96 -2.48
CA GLY A 307 20.59 -44.35 -2.05
C GLY A 307 20.71 -45.37 -3.19
N GLU A 308 21.14 -44.96 -4.38
CA GLU A 308 21.27 -45.87 -5.51
C GLU A 308 22.58 -46.66 -5.43
N GLY A 309 22.50 -47.94 -5.04
CA GLY A 309 23.66 -48.84 -4.96
C GLY A 309 24.37 -48.90 -3.60
N GLY A 310 23.92 -48.12 -2.62
CA GLY A 310 24.42 -48.09 -1.24
C GLY A 310 23.41 -47.44 -0.30
N PRO A 311 23.68 -47.38 1.02
CA PRO A 311 22.75 -46.79 1.98
C PRO A 311 22.63 -45.28 1.76
N ARG A 312 21.38 -44.79 1.68
CA ARG A 312 21.10 -43.35 1.65
C ARG A 312 21.47 -42.75 3.01
N ASP A 313 22.37 -41.77 3.00
CA ASP A 313 22.84 -41.05 4.18
C ASP A 313 23.25 -39.63 3.76
N VAL A 314 22.41 -38.66 4.08
CA VAL A 314 22.63 -37.25 3.69
C VAL A 314 23.90 -36.70 4.35
N THR A 315 24.17 -37.06 5.60
CA THR A 315 25.34 -36.58 6.34
C THR A 315 26.63 -37.09 5.70
N MET A 316 26.64 -38.36 5.30
CA MET A 316 27.78 -38.93 4.58
C MET A 316 27.93 -38.37 3.16
N ALA A 317 26.81 -38.13 2.47
CA ALA A 317 26.84 -37.49 1.15
C ALA A 317 27.52 -36.12 1.19
N LEU A 318 27.20 -35.30 2.17
CA LEU A 318 27.81 -33.98 2.36
C LEU A 318 29.30 -34.06 2.67
N ARG A 319 29.70 -34.99 3.56
CA ARG A 319 31.11 -35.21 3.89
C ARG A 319 31.91 -35.57 2.65
N HIS A 320 31.38 -36.46 1.82
CA HIS A 320 32.03 -36.87 0.58
C HIS A 320 32.06 -35.77 -0.48
N PHE A 321 30.98 -35.00 -0.67
CA PHE A 321 31.01 -33.85 -1.58
C PHE A 321 31.99 -32.76 -1.12
N ARG A 322 32.10 -32.50 0.19
CA ARG A 322 33.12 -31.58 0.73
C ARG A 322 34.53 -32.09 0.53
N ALA A 323 34.80 -33.36 0.84
CA ALA A 323 36.11 -33.97 0.60
C ALA A 323 36.51 -33.91 -0.88
N ALA A 324 35.57 -34.11 -1.80
CA ALA A 324 35.81 -33.95 -3.24
C ALA A 324 36.12 -32.49 -3.63
N LEU A 325 35.39 -31.52 -3.08
CA LEU A 325 35.64 -30.08 -3.28
C LEU A 325 37.02 -29.65 -2.75
N ASP A 326 37.36 -30.07 -1.53
CA ASP A 326 38.64 -29.75 -0.89
C ASP A 326 39.82 -30.33 -1.68
N ALA A 327 39.61 -31.47 -2.36
CA ALA A 327 40.57 -32.09 -3.25
C ALA A 327 40.59 -31.50 -4.68
N GLY A 328 39.80 -30.45 -4.95
CA GLY A 328 39.79 -29.71 -6.22
C GLY A 328 38.78 -30.20 -7.27
N GLU A 329 37.84 -31.07 -6.91
CA GLU A 329 36.90 -31.66 -7.86
C GLU A 329 35.74 -30.72 -8.19
N THR A 330 35.71 -30.22 -9.42
CA THR A 330 34.81 -29.13 -9.84
C THR A 330 33.32 -29.52 -9.83
N ASP A 331 33.01 -30.80 -10.07
CA ASP A 331 31.64 -31.30 -10.16
C ASP A 331 30.97 -31.51 -8.79
N ALA A 332 31.75 -31.46 -7.70
CA ALA A 332 31.24 -31.68 -6.35
C ALA A 332 30.43 -30.49 -5.81
N GLY A 333 30.73 -29.26 -6.26
CA GLY A 333 30.01 -28.04 -5.88
C GLY A 333 28.54 -28.07 -6.33
N PRO A 334 28.26 -28.22 -7.64
CA PRO A 334 26.90 -28.33 -8.15
C PRO A 334 26.12 -29.50 -7.53
N ALA A 335 26.78 -30.64 -7.28
CA ALA A 335 26.15 -31.81 -6.65
C ALA A 335 25.76 -31.56 -5.18
N LEU A 336 26.61 -30.84 -4.44
CA LEU A 336 26.33 -30.41 -3.07
C LEU A 336 25.15 -29.43 -3.02
N GLU A 337 25.13 -28.45 -3.93
CA GLU A 337 24.03 -27.47 -4.02
C GLU A 337 22.69 -28.15 -4.33
N LEU A 338 22.68 -29.10 -5.27
CA LEU A 338 21.48 -29.86 -5.61
C LEU A 338 20.96 -30.68 -4.42
N LEU A 339 21.86 -31.32 -3.67
CA LEU A 339 21.50 -32.04 -2.45
C LEU A 339 20.86 -31.10 -1.42
N LEU A 340 21.48 -29.96 -1.13
CA LEU A 340 20.96 -28.99 -0.17
C LEU A 340 19.63 -28.38 -0.61
N ALA A 341 19.46 -28.11 -1.90
CA ALA A 341 18.21 -27.62 -2.47
C ALA A 341 17.06 -28.63 -2.31
N GLY A 342 17.35 -29.94 -2.40
CA GLY A 342 16.36 -31.00 -2.25
C GLY A 342 15.89 -31.27 -0.81
N LEU A 343 16.60 -30.78 0.21
CA LEU A 343 16.22 -30.97 1.62
C LEU A 343 15.05 -30.07 2.02
N ARG A 344 14.15 -30.56 2.87
CA ARG A 344 13.07 -29.75 3.44
C ARG A 344 13.61 -28.86 4.56
N THR A 345 13.02 -27.67 4.75
CA THR A 345 13.46 -26.75 5.81
C THR A 345 13.42 -27.38 7.20
N GLY A 346 12.41 -28.19 7.52
CA GLY A 346 12.34 -28.92 8.79
C GLY A 346 13.46 -29.95 8.99
N GLU A 347 13.99 -30.53 7.90
CA GLU A 347 15.14 -31.46 7.97
C GLU A 347 16.43 -30.68 8.30
N LEU A 348 16.61 -29.49 7.73
CA LEU A 348 17.72 -28.60 8.07
C LEU A 348 17.69 -28.21 9.55
N VAL A 349 16.52 -27.87 10.08
CA VAL A 349 16.33 -27.56 11.51
C VAL A 349 16.70 -28.76 12.38
N ALA A 350 16.24 -29.96 12.01
CA ALA A 350 16.50 -31.20 12.73
C ALA A 350 17.99 -31.57 12.73
N PHE A 351 18.69 -31.42 11.59
CA PHE A 351 20.13 -31.63 11.53
C PHE A 351 20.89 -30.64 12.40
N GLY A 352 20.45 -29.37 12.44
CA GLY A 352 21.03 -28.38 13.34
C GLY A 352 20.85 -28.75 14.80
N GLN A 353 19.67 -29.24 15.17
CA GLN A 353 19.38 -29.70 16.53
C GLN A 353 20.22 -30.92 16.91
N GLN A 354 20.26 -31.94 16.05
CA GLN A 354 21.08 -33.13 16.26
C GLN A 354 22.56 -32.77 16.45
N ALA A 355 23.10 -31.90 15.59
CA ALA A 355 24.47 -31.44 15.70
C ALA A 355 24.73 -30.72 17.03
N ARG A 356 23.78 -29.93 17.53
CA ARG A 356 23.88 -29.30 18.85
C ARG A 356 23.87 -30.33 19.98
N ASP A 357 22.98 -31.31 19.91
CA ASP A 357 22.86 -32.36 20.93
C ASP A 357 24.13 -33.24 20.98
N GLU A 358 24.80 -33.43 19.84
CA GLU A 358 26.10 -34.11 19.71
C GLU A 358 27.30 -33.21 20.10
N GLY A 359 27.08 -31.93 20.43
CA GLY A 359 28.12 -30.99 20.85
C GLY A 359 28.89 -30.32 19.70
N HIS A 360 28.43 -30.46 18.46
CA HIS A 360 29.04 -29.89 17.25
C HIS A 360 28.43 -28.53 16.89
N ALA A 361 28.75 -27.49 17.67
CA ALA A 361 28.17 -26.15 17.52
C ALA A 361 28.38 -25.52 16.13
N ASP A 362 29.56 -25.70 15.50
CA ASP A 362 29.82 -25.17 14.16
C ASP A 362 28.91 -25.82 13.09
N GLN A 363 28.63 -27.12 13.27
CA GLN A 363 27.72 -27.85 12.38
C GLN A 363 26.26 -27.42 12.61
N ALA A 364 25.88 -27.19 13.87
CA ALA A 364 24.57 -26.66 14.21
C ALA A 364 24.34 -25.27 13.60
N ALA A 365 25.32 -24.37 13.73
CA ALA A 365 25.29 -23.05 13.12
C ALA A 365 25.15 -23.12 11.59
N TYR A 366 25.91 -24.00 10.94
CA TYR A 366 25.82 -24.21 9.49
C TYR A 366 24.40 -24.61 9.05
N TRP A 367 23.78 -25.57 9.75
CA TRP A 367 22.44 -26.05 9.42
C TRP A 367 21.36 -25.03 9.68
N TRP A 368 21.40 -24.36 10.83
CA TRP A 368 20.45 -23.31 11.16
C TRP A 368 20.61 -22.06 10.31
N GLN A 369 21.80 -21.72 9.83
CA GLN A 369 21.96 -20.65 8.85
C GLN A 369 21.14 -20.93 7.59
N ARG A 370 21.28 -22.12 7.00
CA ARG A 370 20.54 -22.48 5.78
C ARG A 370 19.03 -22.55 6.00
N ALA A 371 18.58 -23.00 7.17
CA ALA A 371 17.18 -22.99 7.54
C ALA A 371 16.66 -21.55 7.79
N ALA A 372 17.48 -20.69 8.41
CA ALA A 372 17.18 -19.29 8.68
C ALA A 372 17.12 -18.44 7.41
N ASP A 373 17.99 -18.72 6.43
CA ASP A 373 17.96 -18.12 5.07
C ASP A 373 16.65 -18.45 4.35
N ARG A 374 16.07 -19.62 4.64
CA ARG A 374 14.73 -20.03 4.18
C ARG A 374 13.58 -19.49 5.06
N GLY A 375 13.90 -18.68 6.06
CA GLY A 375 12.94 -18.00 6.90
C GLY A 375 12.35 -18.83 8.04
N ASP A 376 12.96 -19.95 8.44
CA ASP A 376 12.44 -20.72 9.59
C ASP A 376 12.67 -19.98 10.92
N PRO A 377 11.62 -19.73 11.73
CA PRO A 377 11.74 -18.93 12.95
C PRO A 377 12.49 -19.65 14.09
N ALA A 378 12.45 -20.99 14.15
CA ALA A 378 13.17 -21.76 15.15
C ALA A 378 14.68 -21.76 14.85
N ALA A 379 15.05 -21.94 13.58
CA ALA A 379 16.44 -21.81 13.13
C ALA A 379 16.98 -20.40 13.35
N GLN A 380 16.21 -19.36 13.01
CA GLN A 380 16.59 -17.96 13.24
C GLN A 380 16.90 -17.71 14.73
N LYS A 381 16.01 -18.17 15.63
CA LYS A 381 16.21 -18.08 17.08
C LYS A 381 17.44 -18.86 17.53
N ASN A 382 17.56 -20.12 17.12
CA ASN A 382 18.63 -21.00 17.59
C ASN A 382 20.02 -20.57 17.10
N LEU A 383 20.11 -20.07 15.86
CA LEU A 383 21.31 -19.44 15.34
C LEU A 383 21.66 -18.16 16.11
N ALA A 384 20.66 -17.34 16.43
CA ALA A 384 20.88 -16.13 17.23
C ALA A 384 21.46 -16.45 18.62
N ASP A 385 20.99 -17.52 19.28
CA ASP A 385 21.57 -17.99 20.55
C ASP A 385 23.06 -18.35 20.42
N LEU A 386 23.43 -19.05 19.33
CA LEU A 386 24.82 -19.42 19.04
C LEU A 386 25.69 -18.18 18.79
N LEU A 387 25.20 -17.23 18.01
CA LEU A 387 25.91 -15.98 17.69
C LEU A 387 26.09 -15.07 18.91
N LEU A 388 25.14 -15.04 19.84
CA LEU A 388 25.27 -14.29 21.10
C LEU A 388 26.29 -14.90 22.05
N THR A 389 26.27 -16.23 22.16
CA THR A 389 27.17 -16.99 23.06
C THR A 389 28.57 -17.17 22.47
N GLY A 390 28.72 -17.00 21.15
CA GLY A 390 29.97 -17.29 20.44
C GLY A 390 30.25 -18.79 20.28
N GLN A 391 29.25 -19.65 20.50
CA GLN A 391 29.38 -21.09 20.31
C GLN A 391 29.13 -21.40 18.83
N GLY A 392 30.07 -22.07 18.16
CA GLY A 392 29.91 -22.44 16.75
C GLY A 392 30.35 -21.37 15.73
N GLY A 393 31.17 -20.40 16.16
CA GLY A 393 31.70 -19.35 15.28
C GLY A 393 32.13 -18.08 16.02
N ARG A 394 32.32 -16.99 15.27
CA ARG A 394 32.60 -15.67 15.83
C ARG A 394 31.32 -15.08 16.43
N ARG A 395 31.41 -14.58 17.67
CA ARG A 395 30.33 -13.83 18.33
C ARG A 395 29.91 -12.62 17.49
N ASP A 396 28.62 -12.53 17.16
CA ASP A 396 28.01 -11.42 16.41
C ASP A 396 26.63 -11.03 16.99
N PRO A 397 26.61 -10.12 17.99
CA PRO A 397 25.36 -9.70 18.63
C PRO A 397 24.43 -8.92 17.70
N ALA A 398 24.97 -8.20 16.71
CA ALA A 398 24.17 -7.40 15.79
C ALA A 398 23.34 -8.30 14.88
N LEU A 399 23.97 -9.33 14.32
CA LEU A 399 23.27 -10.34 13.53
C LEU A 399 22.28 -11.14 14.38
N ALA A 400 22.65 -11.51 15.60
CA ALA A 400 21.74 -12.21 16.52
C ALA A 400 20.47 -11.41 16.82
N LEU A 401 20.59 -10.11 17.13
CA LEU A 401 19.44 -9.22 17.35
C LEU A 401 18.55 -9.11 16.10
N ALA A 402 19.14 -9.05 14.92
CA ALA A 402 18.39 -9.03 13.66
C ALA A 402 17.59 -10.32 13.46
N LEU A 403 18.22 -11.47 13.70
CA LEU A 403 17.58 -12.79 13.60
C LEU A 403 16.46 -12.97 14.63
N TYR A 404 16.67 -12.56 15.88
CA TYR A 404 15.59 -12.58 16.88
C TYR A 404 14.41 -11.69 16.47
N ARG A 405 14.65 -10.48 15.95
CA ARG A 405 13.57 -9.59 15.48
C ARG A 405 12.78 -10.21 14.33
N GLN A 406 13.47 -10.85 13.39
CA GLN A 406 12.82 -11.58 12.29
C GLN A 406 11.96 -12.73 12.81
N ALA A 407 12.50 -13.54 13.72
CA ALA A 407 11.77 -14.66 14.32
C ALA A 407 10.58 -14.18 15.17
N ALA A 408 10.76 -13.11 15.95
CA ALA A 408 9.70 -12.52 16.77
C ALA A 408 8.56 -11.94 15.91
N GLY A 409 8.89 -11.30 14.78
CA GLY A 409 7.91 -10.82 13.80
C GLY A 409 7.09 -11.93 13.14
N LYS A 410 7.63 -13.15 13.08
CA LYS A 410 6.92 -14.36 12.64
C LYS A 410 6.15 -15.07 13.77
N GLY A 411 6.11 -14.48 14.96
CA GLY A 411 5.39 -15.03 16.10
C GLY A 411 6.13 -16.14 16.86
N SER A 412 7.46 -16.13 16.87
CA SER A 412 8.24 -17.02 17.74
C SER A 412 8.23 -16.51 19.19
N ALA A 413 7.56 -17.26 20.07
CA ALA A 413 7.46 -16.93 21.49
C ALA A 413 8.82 -16.93 22.19
N GLU A 414 9.72 -17.84 21.77
CA GLU A 414 11.09 -17.94 22.29
C GLU A 414 11.94 -16.74 21.87
N ALA A 415 11.83 -16.28 20.62
CA ALA A 415 12.57 -15.12 20.14
C ALA A 415 12.08 -13.82 20.80
N GLN A 416 10.77 -13.70 21.02
CA GLN A 416 10.18 -12.60 21.79
C GLN A 416 10.69 -12.61 23.24
N PHE A 417 10.73 -13.78 23.89
CA PHE A 417 11.26 -13.90 25.24
C PHE A 417 12.76 -13.52 25.32
N ALA A 418 13.58 -13.99 24.36
CA ALA A 418 15.01 -13.66 24.30
C ALA A 418 15.25 -12.15 24.09
N LEU A 419 14.51 -11.49 23.20
CA LEU A 419 14.57 -10.04 23.02
C LEU A 419 14.17 -9.29 24.30
N ALA A 420 13.14 -9.79 25.00
CA ALA A 420 12.71 -9.21 26.26
C ALA A 420 13.81 -9.24 27.32
N GLU A 421 14.53 -10.36 27.45
CA GLU A 421 15.66 -10.49 28.39
C GLU A 421 16.81 -9.53 28.06
N LEU A 422 17.13 -9.37 26.77
CA LEU A 422 18.19 -8.45 26.33
C LEU A 422 17.83 -6.99 26.69
N HIS A 423 16.59 -6.58 26.44
CA HIS A 423 16.09 -5.25 26.82
C HIS A 423 15.95 -5.07 28.34
N GLU A 424 15.59 -6.12 29.10
CA GLU A 424 15.50 -6.05 30.57
C GLU A 424 16.88 -5.84 31.21
N LYS A 425 17.88 -6.62 30.77
CA LYS A 425 19.25 -6.58 31.31
C LYS A 425 20.05 -5.39 30.77
N GLY A 426 19.74 -4.92 29.56
CA GLY A 426 20.55 -3.95 28.84
C GLY A 426 21.83 -4.56 28.27
N GLU A 427 21.81 -5.86 27.94
CA GLU A 427 22.93 -6.57 27.31
C GLU A 427 22.81 -6.40 25.79
N GLU A 428 23.84 -5.87 25.13
CA GLU A 428 23.90 -5.60 23.68
C GLU A 428 22.92 -4.54 23.13
N VAL A 429 21.84 -4.25 23.86
CA VAL A 429 20.88 -3.16 23.61
C VAL A 429 20.75 -2.26 24.83
N PRO A 430 20.43 -0.96 24.67
CA PRO A 430 20.11 -0.11 25.80
C PRO A 430 18.95 -0.70 26.62
N ARG A 431 19.09 -0.65 27.95
CA ARG A 431 18.07 -1.13 28.87
C ARG A 431 16.77 -0.37 28.67
N ASP A 432 15.71 -1.08 28.31
CA ASP A 432 14.37 -0.53 28.05
C ASP A 432 13.31 -1.49 28.60
N LEU A 433 12.81 -1.16 29.80
CA LEU A 433 11.83 -2.00 30.49
C LEU A 433 10.45 -1.98 29.82
N VAL A 434 10.13 -0.94 29.04
CA VAL A 434 8.86 -0.85 28.31
C VAL A 434 8.88 -1.81 27.13
N GLN A 435 9.96 -1.80 26.34
CA GLN A 435 10.15 -2.77 25.26
C GLN A 435 10.25 -4.20 25.78
N ALA A 436 11.00 -4.43 26.86
CA ALA A 436 11.10 -5.74 27.50
C ALA A 436 9.71 -6.26 27.90
N TYR A 437 8.88 -5.42 28.53
CA TYR A 437 7.52 -5.79 28.92
C TYR A 437 6.66 -6.12 27.69
N GLY A 438 6.72 -5.30 26.65
CA GLY A 438 5.99 -5.53 25.40
C GLY A 438 6.30 -6.89 24.77
N PHE A 439 7.57 -7.27 24.72
CA PHE A 439 7.99 -8.57 24.20
C PHE A 439 7.60 -9.74 25.12
N TYR A 440 7.74 -9.61 26.45
CA TYR A 440 7.23 -10.63 27.37
C TYR A 440 5.72 -10.83 27.23
N ALA A 441 4.94 -9.75 27.08
CA ALA A 441 3.49 -9.83 26.91
C ALA A 441 3.10 -10.57 25.62
N GLN A 442 3.86 -10.37 24.54
CA GLN A 442 3.69 -11.13 23.30
C GLN A 442 3.99 -12.63 23.53
N ALA A 443 5.09 -12.94 24.21
CA ALA A 443 5.47 -14.32 24.50
C ALA A 443 4.45 -15.04 25.40
N VAL A 444 3.84 -14.33 26.38
CA VAL A 444 2.75 -14.87 27.22
C VAL A 444 1.54 -15.27 26.37
N ARG A 445 1.10 -14.39 25.45
CA ARG A 445 -0.03 -14.69 24.56
C ARG A 445 0.20 -15.91 23.68
N GLN A 446 1.46 -16.25 23.42
CA GLN A 446 1.86 -17.41 22.63
C GLN A 446 2.19 -18.64 23.49
N GLY A 447 1.93 -18.59 24.81
CA GLY A 447 2.07 -19.72 25.71
C GLY A 447 3.49 -19.98 26.21
N HIS A 448 4.40 -19.01 26.15
CA HIS A 448 5.76 -19.20 26.65
C HIS A 448 5.77 -19.46 28.17
N PRO A 449 6.39 -20.56 28.65
CA PRO A 449 6.20 -21.05 30.03
C PRO A 449 6.74 -20.11 31.11
N LEU A 450 7.79 -19.34 30.80
CA LEU A 450 8.45 -18.44 31.77
C LEU A 450 8.09 -16.96 31.58
N ALA A 451 7.39 -16.61 30.51
CA ALA A 451 7.17 -15.20 30.16
C ALA A 451 6.28 -14.50 31.18
N ASN A 452 5.25 -15.19 31.71
CA ASN A 452 4.31 -14.60 32.64
C ASN A 452 4.98 -14.21 33.97
N LEU A 453 5.81 -15.10 34.51
CA LEU A 453 6.57 -14.83 35.73
C LEU A 453 7.52 -13.63 35.57
N ARG A 454 8.20 -13.51 34.41
CA ARG A 454 9.09 -12.37 34.15
C ARG A 454 8.32 -11.06 33.96
N LEU A 455 7.18 -11.13 33.31
CA LEU A 455 6.30 -9.99 33.11
C LEU A 455 5.81 -9.40 34.43
N ASP A 456 5.39 -10.24 35.38
CA ASP A 456 4.94 -9.80 36.72
C ASP A 456 6.07 -9.10 37.49
N LEU A 457 7.27 -9.68 37.49
CA LEU A 457 8.46 -9.09 38.14
C LEU A 457 8.91 -7.78 37.49
N LEU A 458 8.74 -7.66 36.17
CA LEU A 458 9.13 -6.48 35.43
C LEU A 458 8.16 -5.32 35.69
N ALA A 459 6.87 -5.60 35.88
CA ALA A 459 5.85 -4.58 36.10
C ALA A 459 6.13 -3.67 37.29
N GLU A 460 6.72 -4.22 38.37
CA GLU A 460 7.11 -3.44 39.55
C GLU A 460 8.25 -2.45 39.27
N LYS A 461 9.14 -2.80 38.33
CA LYS A 461 10.36 -2.06 38.01
C LYS A 461 10.15 -0.96 36.96
N VAL A 462 9.05 -0.98 36.21
CA VAL A 462 8.77 0.03 35.17
C VAL A 462 8.71 1.44 35.82
N PRO A 463 9.39 2.46 35.28
CA PRO A 463 9.32 3.82 35.80
C PRO A 463 7.94 4.45 35.53
N PRO A 464 7.48 5.42 36.34
CA PRO A 464 6.17 6.06 36.17
C PRO A 464 5.91 6.58 34.74
N ALA A 465 6.92 7.18 34.10
CA ALA A 465 6.79 7.68 32.73
C ALA A 465 6.46 6.58 31.70
N GLY A 466 7.07 5.39 31.86
CA GLY A 466 6.86 4.24 30.98
C GLY A 466 5.51 3.56 31.18
N MET A 467 4.86 3.75 32.33
CA MET A 467 3.53 3.20 32.60
C MET A 467 2.46 3.79 31.70
N ALA A 468 2.52 5.10 31.43
CA ALA A 468 1.59 5.76 30.50
C ALA A 468 1.77 5.27 29.05
N ASP A 469 3.01 4.97 28.64
CA ASP A 469 3.29 4.39 27.33
C ASP A 469 2.73 2.97 27.19
N LEU A 470 2.94 2.13 28.21
CA LEU A 470 2.37 0.78 28.25
C LEU A 470 0.83 0.81 28.25
N ALA A 471 0.23 1.76 28.95
CA ALA A 471 -1.22 1.96 28.94
C ALA A 471 -1.72 2.31 27.54
N ARG A 472 -1.09 3.28 26.85
CA ARG A 472 -1.42 3.65 25.46
C ARG A 472 -1.21 2.50 24.47
N GLN A 473 -0.18 1.67 24.67
CA GLN A 473 0.05 0.49 23.84
C GLN A 473 -1.09 -0.53 24.02
N ALA A 474 -1.54 -0.76 25.26
CA ALA A 474 -2.68 -1.61 25.55
C ALA A 474 -3.99 -1.07 24.96
N GLU A 475 -4.23 0.25 25.01
CA GLU A 475 -5.38 0.89 24.33
C GLU A 475 -5.37 0.65 22.82
N LYS A 476 -4.22 0.80 22.17
CA LYS A 476 -4.05 0.50 20.73
C LYS A 476 -4.30 -0.98 20.41
N ALA A 477 -3.96 -1.87 21.34
CA ALA A 477 -4.22 -3.31 21.22
C ALA A 477 -5.68 -3.68 21.55
N GLY A 478 -6.50 -2.73 22.01
CA GLY A 478 -7.88 -2.99 22.45
C GLY A 478 -8.01 -3.67 23.81
N ASP A 479 -6.91 -3.78 24.58
CA ASP A 479 -6.93 -4.35 25.93
C ASP A 479 -7.19 -3.25 26.97
N GLU A 480 -8.47 -2.93 27.17
CA GLU A 480 -8.89 -1.86 28.08
C GLU A 480 -8.56 -2.16 29.55
N ALA A 481 -8.54 -3.44 29.96
CA ALA A 481 -8.24 -3.85 31.32
C ALA A 481 -6.75 -3.64 31.64
N GLN A 482 -5.88 -4.01 30.71
CA GLN A 482 -4.44 -3.79 30.84
C GLN A 482 -4.08 -2.30 30.75
N ALA A 483 -4.77 -1.53 29.90
CA ALA A 483 -4.63 -0.08 29.86
C ALA A 483 -4.97 0.56 31.21
N PHE A 484 -6.13 0.18 31.78
CA PHE A 484 -6.55 0.65 33.10
C PHE A 484 -5.55 0.28 34.19
N PHE A 485 -5.05 -0.95 34.20
CA PHE A 485 -4.04 -1.39 35.15
C PHE A 485 -2.81 -0.47 35.14
N TRP A 486 -2.28 -0.17 33.95
CA TRP A 486 -1.09 0.65 33.82
C TRP A 486 -1.30 2.11 34.22
N TYR A 487 -2.40 2.72 33.79
CA TYR A 487 -2.76 4.05 34.26
C TYR A 487 -2.95 4.07 35.78
N LEU A 488 -3.52 3.02 36.38
CA LEU A 488 -3.68 2.95 37.84
C LEU A 488 -2.34 2.85 38.58
N GLN A 489 -1.38 2.07 38.06
CA GLN A 489 -0.04 2.01 38.66
C GLN A 489 0.68 3.37 38.57
N GLY A 490 0.59 4.04 37.41
CA GLY A 490 1.16 5.38 37.25
C GLY A 490 0.49 6.41 38.17
N ALA A 491 -0.84 6.35 38.29
CA ALA A 491 -1.62 7.24 39.15
C ALA A 491 -1.29 7.04 40.63
N ARG A 492 -1.08 5.80 41.08
CA ARG A 492 -0.63 5.49 42.46
C ARG A 492 0.75 6.09 42.77
N ARG A 493 1.58 6.28 41.74
CA ARG A 493 2.89 6.94 41.83
C ARG A 493 2.81 8.46 41.58
N LYS A 494 1.61 9.05 41.63
CA LYS A 494 1.34 10.50 41.50
C LYS A 494 1.76 11.09 40.15
N GLU A 495 1.70 10.31 39.07
CA GLU A 495 1.85 10.84 37.71
C GLU A 495 0.52 11.47 37.26
N ALA A 496 0.56 12.77 36.91
CA ALA A 496 -0.65 13.57 36.69
C ALA A 496 -1.49 13.10 35.49
N GLY A 497 -0.84 12.72 34.39
CA GLY A 497 -1.51 12.22 33.19
C GLY A 497 -2.25 10.90 33.43
N CYS A 498 -1.64 9.99 34.18
CA CYS A 498 -2.24 8.74 34.63
C CYS A 498 -3.41 8.98 35.58
N CYS A 499 -3.31 9.92 36.53
CA CYS A 499 -4.44 10.30 37.37
C CYS A 499 -5.64 10.79 36.54
N GLN A 500 -5.41 11.64 35.52
CA GLN A 500 -6.45 12.08 34.60
C GLN A 500 -7.04 10.89 33.82
N ALA A 501 -6.19 10.05 33.23
CA ALA A 501 -6.61 8.89 32.47
C ALA A 501 -7.48 7.94 33.29
N VAL A 502 -7.06 7.58 34.51
CA VAL A 502 -7.87 6.76 35.43
C VAL A 502 -9.21 7.43 35.73
N GLY A 503 -9.22 8.74 35.99
CA GLY A 503 -10.46 9.49 36.20
C GLY A 503 -11.43 9.42 35.00
N LEU A 504 -10.90 9.55 33.78
CA LEU A 504 -11.69 9.45 32.54
C LEU A 504 -12.17 8.01 32.26
N LEU A 505 -11.37 7.00 32.61
CA LEU A 505 -11.76 5.59 32.49
C LEU A 505 -12.89 5.24 33.46
N TYR A 506 -12.82 5.71 34.71
CA TYR A 506 -13.95 5.59 35.64
C TYR A 506 -15.20 6.36 35.18
N LYS A 507 -15.04 7.54 34.56
CA LYS A 507 -16.16 8.32 33.99
C LYS A 507 -16.85 7.57 32.84
N SER A 508 -16.08 6.97 31.94
CA SER A 508 -16.58 6.31 30.74
C SER A 508 -17.01 4.86 30.97
N GLY A 509 -16.42 4.18 31.96
CA GLY A 509 -16.61 2.75 32.19
C GLY A 509 -15.81 1.84 31.25
N LYS A 510 -14.76 2.37 30.60
CA LYS A 510 -13.87 1.59 29.72
C LYS A 510 -12.83 0.86 30.56
N GLY A 511 -12.72 -0.46 30.39
CA GLY A 511 -11.80 -1.31 31.17
C GLY A 511 -12.10 -1.40 32.68
N VAL A 512 -13.09 -0.68 33.20
CA VAL A 512 -13.46 -0.63 34.62
C VAL A 512 -14.94 -0.34 34.78
N ILE A 513 -15.54 -0.78 35.89
CA ILE A 513 -16.94 -0.45 36.20
C ILE A 513 -17.05 1.08 36.33
N ARG A 514 -18.03 1.66 35.61
CA ARG A 514 -18.28 3.11 35.63
C ARG A 514 -18.59 3.58 37.05
N ASP A 515 -17.81 4.55 37.54
CA ASP A 515 -17.88 5.08 38.89
C ASP A 515 -17.57 6.58 38.88
N LEU A 516 -18.60 7.41 38.97
CA LEU A 516 -18.47 8.87 38.87
C LEU A 516 -17.84 9.50 40.12
N ASP A 517 -17.84 8.80 41.25
CA ASP A 517 -17.24 9.29 42.49
C ASP A 517 -15.72 9.11 42.44
N LYS A 518 -15.27 7.92 42.03
CA LYS A 518 -13.84 7.68 41.77
C LYS A 518 -13.31 8.53 40.62
N ALA A 519 -14.12 8.74 39.58
CA ALA A 519 -13.75 9.65 38.50
C ALA A 519 -13.44 11.06 39.02
N ARG A 520 -14.30 11.61 39.89
CA ARG A 520 -14.09 12.92 40.52
C ARG A 520 -12.88 12.93 41.44
N GLU A 521 -12.66 11.88 42.23
CA GLU A 521 -11.51 11.77 43.12
C GLU A 521 -10.18 11.78 42.34
N TRP A 522 -10.07 10.96 41.29
CA TRP A 522 -8.84 10.88 40.50
C TRP A 522 -8.59 12.12 39.64
N LEU A 523 -9.63 12.72 39.07
CA LEU A 523 -9.51 14.01 38.39
C LEU A 523 -9.14 15.14 39.37
N GLY A 524 -9.67 15.12 40.60
CA GLY A 524 -9.27 16.04 41.67
C GLY A 524 -7.77 15.94 41.98
N ARG A 525 -7.25 14.72 42.12
CA ARG A 525 -5.81 14.48 42.30
C ARG A 525 -4.98 14.97 41.11
N ALA A 526 -5.45 14.76 39.89
CA ALA A 526 -4.77 15.27 38.69
C ALA A 526 -4.72 16.81 38.68
N ALA A 527 -5.82 17.45 39.08
CA ALA A 527 -5.91 18.91 39.23
C ALA A 527 -4.97 19.44 40.32
N ASP A 528 -4.89 18.76 41.47
CA ASP A 528 -3.97 19.11 42.57
C ASP A 528 -2.49 18.98 42.17
N LEU A 529 -2.18 18.09 41.21
CA LEU A 529 -0.86 17.94 40.61
C LEU A 529 -0.55 19.00 39.53
N GLY A 530 -1.45 19.95 39.29
CA GLY A 530 -1.26 21.09 38.38
C GLY A 530 -1.74 20.86 36.95
N LEU A 531 -2.52 19.81 36.68
CA LEU A 531 -3.04 19.53 35.34
C LEU A 531 -4.32 20.33 35.06
N ALA A 532 -4.20 21.41 34.30
CA ALA A 532 -5.31 22.34 34.06
C ALA A 532 -6.52 21.71 33.34
N GLU A 533 -6.30 20.68 32.52
CA GLU A 533 -7.37 19.91 31.85
C GLU A 533 -8.26 19.13 32.82
N ALA A 534 -7.74 18.73 33.98
CA ALA A 534 -8.55 18.01 34.97
C ALA A 534 -9.69 18.89 35.50
N TRP A 535 -9.47 20.21 35.66
CA TRP A 535 -10.52 21.17 36.02
C TRP A 535 -11.63 21.25 34.97
N LEU A 536 -11.29 21.17 33.68
CA LEU A 536 -12.27 21.14 32.58
C LEU A 536 -13.19 19.93 32.74
N HIS A 537 -12.61 18.75 32.97
CA HIS A 537 -13.39 17.52 33.12
C HIS A 537 -14.27 17.55 34.36
N LEU A 538 -13.75 18.04 35.49
CA LEU A 538 -14.53 18.21 36.73
C LEU A 538 -15.68 19.20 36.53
N GLY A 539 -15.42 20.36 35.93
CA GLY A 539 -16.46 21.38 35.66
C GLY A 539 -17.53 20.87 34.70
N ALA A 540 -17.13 20.16 33.65
CA ALA A 540 -18.07 19.51 32.72
C ALA A 540 -18.91 18.45 33.42
N MET A 541 -18.32 17.61 34.29
CA MET A 541 -19.06 16.62 35.06
C MET A 541 -20.09 17.26 36.01
N ALA A 542 -19.76 18.39 36.63
CA ALA A 542 -20.70 19.13 37.47
C ALA A 542 -21.87 19.70 36.65
N ALA A 543 -21.57 20.29 35.48
CA ALA A 543 -22.56 20.90 34.60
C ALA A 543 -23.45 19.90 33.83
N GLU A 544 -22.94 18.71 33.50
CA GLU A 544 -23.63 17.69 32.71
C GLU A 544 -24.37 16.65 33.58
N SER A 545 -24.28 16.76 34.91
CA SER A 545 -24.92 15.81 35.81
C SER A 545 -26.46 15.88 35.74
N ARG A 546 -27.14 14.81 36.17
CA ARG A 546 -28.62 14.75 36.21
C ARG A 546 -29.23 15.90 37.02
N PHE A 547 -28.49 16.40 38.01
CA PHE A 547 -28.84 17.54 38.84
C PHE A 547 -27.63 18.49 38.88
N PRO A 548 -27.49 19.37 37.87
CA PRO A 548 -26.27 20.14 37.68
C PRO A 548 -26.06 21.17 38.78
N ASP A 549 -24.89 21.10 39.43
CA ASP A 549 -24.41 22.17 40.31
C ASP A 549 -23.65 23.19 39.47
N LEU A 550 -24.40 24.12 38.88
CA LEU A 550 -23.84 25.17 38.02
C LEU A 550 -22.95 26.15 38.80
N ALA A 551 -23.16 26.32 40.11
CA ALA A 551 -22.30 27.17 40.93
C ALA A 551 -20.92 26.52 41.12
N GLN A 552 -20.89 25.22 41.42
CA GLN A 552 -19.66 24.44 41.49
C GLN A 552 -18.97 24.34 40.12
N ALA A 553 -19.71 24.07 39.04
CA ALA A 553 -19.14 24.01 37.69
C ALA A 553 -18.45 25.33 37.31
N ARG A 554 -19.07 26.46 37.63
CA ARG A 554 -18.49 27.79 37.41
C ARG A 554 -17.19 28.00 38.20
N ASP A 555 -17.13 27.57 39.45
CA ASP A 555 -15.89 27.62 40.26
C ASP A 555 -14.77 26.77 39.65
N LEU A 556 -15.09 25.55 39.23
CA LEU A 556 -14.12 24.64 38.63
C LEU A 556 -13.57 25.18 37.30
N PHE A 557 -14.43 25.73 36.44
CA PHE A 557 -13.97 26.37 35.20
C PHE A 557 -13.15 27.64 35.47
N ARG A 558 -13.47 28.41 36.51
CA ARG A 558 -12.63 29.54 36.93
C ARG A 558 -11.22 29.09 37.30
N ARG A 559 -11.08 28.06 38.13
CA ARG A 559 -9.76 27.52 38.52
C ARG A 559 -8.97 27.02 37.31
N GLY A 560 -9.61 26.30 36.39
CA GLY A 560 -8.98 25.87 35.14
C GLY A 560 -8.54 27.05 34.27
N ALA A 561 -9.36 28.11 34.18
CA ALA A 561 -9.06 29.32 33.42
C ALA A 561 -7.89 30.13 34.02
N GLU A 562 -7.81 30.22 35.36
CA GLU A 562 -6.69 30.83 36.09
C GLU A 562 -5.37 30.08 35.84
N GLN A 563 -5.42 28.75 35.67
CA GLN A 563 -4.28 27.94 35.25
C GLN A 563 -3.97 28.00 33.74
N GLY A 564 -4.66 28.87 32.98
CA GLY A 564 -4.40 29.10 31.57
C GLY A 564 -5.17 28.20 30.59
N ASN A 565 -6.11 27.37 31.05
CA ASN A 565 -6.92 26.53 30.16
C ASN A 565 -7.96 27.36 29.40
N GLN A 566 -7.82 27.43 28.07
CA GLN A 566 -8.65 28.30 27.22
C GLN A 566 -10.09 27.78 27.04
N GLU A 567 -10.30 26.46 27.04
CA GLU A 567 -11.64 25.87 26.97
C GLU A 567 -12.42 26.11 28.29
N CYS A 568 -11.75 26.05 29.45
CA CYS A 568 -12.34 26.46 30.73
C CYS A 568 -12.74 27.93 30.71
N ARG A 569 -11.87 28.81 30.20
CA ARG A 569 -12.14 30.24 30.07
C ARG A 569 -13.31 30.51 29.12
N PHE A 570 -13.40 29.77 28.01
CA PHE A 570 -14.53 29.83 27.09
C PHE A 570 -15.85 29.39 27.75
N ARG A 571 -15.84 28.25 28.46
CA ARG A 571 -17.02 27.75 29.18
C ARG A 571 -17.46 28.70 30.29
N LEU A 572 -16.51 29.30 31.01
CA LEU A 572 -16.79 30.33 32.00
C LEU A 572 -17.48 31.56 31.36
N GLY A 573 -16.99 32.03 30.21
CA GLY A 573 -17.62 33.12 29.46
C GLY A 573 -19.07 32.81 29.05
N ARG A 574 -19.34 31.56 28.62
CA ARG A 574 -20.70 31.09 28.29
C ARG A 574 -21.63 31.07 29.51
N MET A 575 -21.12 30.66 30.67
CA MET A 575 -21.90 30.67 31.89
C MET A 575 -22.23 32.10 32.33
N HIS A 576 -21.30 33.05 32.19
CA HIS A 576 -21.54 34.47 32.43
C HIS A 576 -22.57 35.07 31.46
N GLU A 577 -22.50 34.75 30.17
CA GLU A 577 -23.46 35.21 29.15
C GLU A 577 -24.90 34.80 29.48
N ARG A 578 -25.07 33.56 29.94
CA ARG A 578 -26.39 32.94 30.19
C ARG A 578 -26.91 33.14 31.62
N GLY A 579 -26.06 33.57 32.55
CA GLY A 579 -26.41 33.59 33.98
C GLY A 579 -26.52 32.18 34.57
N GLU A 580 -25.67 31.25 34.15
CA GLU A 580 -25.60 29.90 34.72
C GLU A 580 -24.70 29.92 35.98
N GLY A 581 -25.23 29.54 37.14
CA GLY A 581 -24.48 29.55 38.41
C GLY A 581 -24.30 30.94 39.05
N GLY A 582 -24.99 31.97 38.55
CA GLY A 582 -25.04 33.34 39.07
C GLY A 582 -25.78 34.29 38.12
N PRO A 583 -25.86 35.60 38.39
CA PRO A 583 -26.51 36.54 37.46
C PRO A 583 -25.75 36.62 36.13
N ALA A 584 -26.47 36.89 35.04
CA ALA A 584 -25.86 37.14 33.74
C ALA A 584 -24.99 38.40 33.79
N ASP A 585 -23.79 38.30 33.24
CA ASP A 585 -22.79 39.38 33.22
C ASP A 585 -22.10 39.40 31.87
N GLY A 586 -22.55 40.30 31.00
CA GLY A 586 -21.99 40.45 29.66
C GLY A 586 -20.57 40.99 29.64
N ALA A 587 -20.19 41.80 30.64
CA ALA A 587 -18.84 42.35 30.72
C ALA A 587 -17.83 41.25 31.10
N ALA A 588 -18.19 40.41 32.08
CA ALA A 588 -17.39 39.24 32.44
C ALA A 588 -17.34 38.20 31.30
N ALA A 589 -18.46 37.98 30.60
CA ALA A 589 -18.50 37.11 29.43
C ALA A 589 -17.58 37.60 28.31
N ALA A 590 -17.68 38.88 27.93
CA ALA A 590 -16.84 39.50 26.91
C ALA A 590 -15.35 39.46 27.30
N ALA A 591 -15.02 39.71 28.57
CA ALA A 591 -13.64 39.62 29.06
C ALA A 591 -13.08 38.19 28.96
N CYS A 592 -13.85 37.19 29.37
CA CYS A 592 -13.46 35.78 29.24
C CYS A 592 -13.27 35.37 27.77
N PHE A 593 -14.22 35.73 26.90
CA PHE A 593 -14.10 35.43 25.48
C PHE A 593 -12.93 36.15 24.82
N ARG A 594 -12.68 37.43 25.14
CA ARG A 594 -11.56 38.19 24.59
C ARG A 594 -10.21 37.60 24.98
N GLN A 595 -10.02 37.27 26.26
CA GLN A 595 -8.78 36.62 26.71
C GLN A 595 -8.56 35.26 26.02
N ALA A 596 -9.60 34.42 25.91
CA ALA A 596 -9.50 33.14 25.20
C ALA A 596 -9.27 33.32 23.68
N ALA A 597 -9.91 34.34 23.10
CA ALA A 597 -9.80 34.67 21.68
C ALA A 597 -8.41 35.19 21.30
N GLU A 598 -7.81 36.04 22.14
CA GLU A 598 -6.43 36.53 22.02
C GLU A 598 -5.41 35.40 22.17
N ALA A 599 -5.71 34.40 23.00
CA ALA A 599 -4.92 33.18 23.10
C ALA A 599 -5.12 32.19 21.92
N GLY A 600 -5.88 32.58 20.89
CA GLY A 600 -6.07 31.79 19.67
C GLY A 600 -7.29 30.85 19.67
N HIS A 601 -8.13 30.83 20.70
CA HIS A 601 -9.25 29.89 20.77
C HIS A 601 -10.39 30.22 19.78
N ALA A 602 -10.49 29.47 18.67
CA ALA A 602 -11.41 29.75 17.56
C ALA A 602 -12.90 29.91 17.99
N ARG A 603 -13.40 29.04 18.88
CA ARG A 603 -14.78 29.15 19.38
C ARG A 603 -15.00 30.42 20.20
N ALA A 604 -13.99 30.87 20.94
CA ALA A 604 -14.09 32.11 21.71
C ALA A 604 -14.05 33.34 20.80
N GLN A 605 -13.21 33.34 19.76
CA GLN A 605 -13.18 34.37 18.73
C GLN A 605 -14.55 34.50 18.05
N PHE A 606 -15.17 33.37 17.68
CA PHE A 606 -16.51 33.36 17.10
C PHE A 606 -17.59 33.87 18.06
N GLN A 607 -17.62 33.39 19.31
CA GLN A 607 -18.63 33.83 20.28
C GLN A 607 -18.47 35.32 20.65
N LEU A 608 -17.24 35.83 20.74
CA LEU A 608 -16.99 37.25 20.93
C LEU A 608 -17.53 38.08 19.75
N GLY A 609 -17.30 37.61 18.51
CA GLY A 609 -17.86 38.23 17.32
C GLY A 609 -19.39 38.27 17.33
N LEU A 610 -20.05 37.17 17.73
CA LEU A 610 -21.51 37.15 17.87
C LEU A 610 -22.02 38.12 18.93
N LEU A 611 -21.35 38.20 20.09
CA LEU A 611 -21.73 39.09 21.18
C LEU A 611 -21.68 40.57 20.74
N LEU A 612 -20.60 40.95 20.04
CA LEU A 612 -20.38 42.29 19.49
C LEU A 612 -21.32 42.61 18.31
N LEU A 613 -21.64 41.63 17.47
CA LEU A 613 -22.57 41.83 16.35
C LEU A 613 -24.01 42.05 16.84
N GLN A 614 -24.45 41.31 17.86
CA GLN A 614 -25.81 41.38 18.40
C GLN A 614 -26.04 42.60 19.30
N GLY A 615 -24.97 43.20 19.86
CA GLY A 615 -25.10 44.26 20.86
C GLY A 615 -25.80 43.81 22.14
N ARG A 616 -25.73 42.51 22.46
CA ARG A 616 -26.40 41.93 23.62
C ARG A 616 -25.46 41.98 24.82
N LEU A 617 -25.87 42.69 25.88
CA LEU A 617 -25.12 42.89 27.13
C LEU A 617 -23.82 43.72 26.99
N VAL A 618 -23.37 44.01 25.76
CA VAL A 618 -22.27 44.93 25.42
C VAL A 618 -22.70 45.79 24.21
N PRO A 619 -22.14 47.00 24.03
CA PRO A 619 -22.43 47.83 22.85
C PRO A 619 -22.12 47.09 21.54
N ALA A 620 -22.96 47.27 20.52
CA ALA A 620 -22.77 46.66 19.22
C ALA A 620 -21.55 47.27 18.52
N ASP A 621 -20.66 46.41 18.03
CA ASP A 621 -19.51 46.79 17.19
C ASP A 621 -19.34 45.76 16.06
N PRO A 622 -20.03 45.95 14.92
CA PRO A 622 -19.97 45.01 13.82
C PRO A 622 -18.60 45.00 13.11
N GLU A 623 -17.81 46.08 13.22
CA GLU A 623 -16.46 46.11 12.64
C GLU A 623 -15.48 45.27 13.46
N GLU A 624 -15.50 45.38 14.80
CA GLU A 624 -14.73 44.52 15.69
C GLU A 624 -15.19 43.06 15.55
N ALA A 625 -16.51 42.82 15.46
CA ALA A 625 -17.06 41.49 15.22
C ALA A 625 -16.49 40.84 13.94
N ALA A 626 -16.45 41.58 12.82
CA ALA A 626 -15.88 41.09 11.57
C ALA A 626 -14.39 40.72 11.71
N ARG A 627 -13.60 41.46 12.51
CA ARG A 627 -12.18 41.14 12.76
C ARG A 627 -12.04 39.82 13.52
N TRP A 628 -12.87 39.60 14.53
CA TRP A 628 -12.84 38.35 15.30
C TRP A 628 -13.32 37.15 14.47
N PHE A 629 -14.35 37.32 13.63
CA PHE A 629 -14.74 36.28 12.68
C PHE A 629 -13.63 35.96 11.69
N ARG A 630 -12.89 36.94 11.17
CA ARG A 630 -11.74 36.68 10.28
C ARG A 630 -10.67 35.83 10.97
N ARG A 631 -10.31 36.15 12.22
CA ARG A 631 -9.33 35.34 12.98
C ARG A 631 -9.79 33.90 13.22
N ALA A 632 -11.09 33.69 13.45
CA ALA A 632 -11.64 32.35 13.59
C ALA A 632 -11.68 31.61 12.22
N ALA A 633 -12.01 32.34 11.15
CA ALA A 633 -12.02 31.84 9.79
C ALA A 633 -10.60 31.46 9.29
N ASP A 634 -9.56 32.20 9.67
CA ASP A 634 -8.16 31.87 9.37
C ASP A 634 -7.72 30.52 9.99
N GLN A 635 -8.47 30.00 10.97
CA GLN A 635 -8.31 28.67 11.57
C GLN A 635 -9.27 27.63 10.98
N ASP A 636 -9.85 27.89 9.81
CA ASP A 636 -10.84 27.06 9.12
C ASP A 636 -12.08 26.77 9.97
N PHE A 637 -12.53 27.72 10.81
CA PHE A 637 -13.76 27.58 11.60
C PHE A 637 -15.01 27.90 10.74
N PRO A 638 -15.83 26.91 10.34
CA PRO A 638 -16.87 27.11 9.32
C PRO A 638 -17.96 28.15 9.70
N PRO A 639 -18.46 28.19 10.96
CA PRO A 639 -19.44 29.19 11.34
C PRO A 639 -18.95 30.63 11.20
N ALA A 640 -17.65 30.88 11.33
CA ALA A 640 -17.08 32.21 11.16
C ALA A 640 -17.04 32.65 9.69
N HIS A 641 -16.66 31.74 8.78
CA HIS A 641 -16.77 31.98 7.34
C HIS A 641 -18.21 32.27 6.91
N PHE A 642 -19.18 31.51 7.46
CA PHE A 642 -20.60 31.73 7.18
C PHE A 642 -21.07 33.12 7.64
N GLN A 643 -20.75 33.52 8.87
CA GLN A 643 -21.13 34.85 9.39
C GLN A 643 -20.48 35.99 8.60
N LEU A 644 -19.20 35.87 8.20
CA LEU A 644 -18.54 36.85 7.32
C LEU A 644 -19.25 36.96 5.97
N GLY A 645 -19.69 35.82 5.41
CA GLY A 645 -20.45 35.77 4.18
C GLY A 645 -21.78 36.53 4.27
N LEU A 646 -22.52 36.33 5.37
CA LEU A 646 -23.77 37.06 5.62
C LEU A 646 -23.52 38.56 5.83
N MET A 647 -22.49 38.93 6.60
CA MET A 647 -22.15 40.33 6.84
C MET A 647 -21.77 41.07 5.56
N ALA A 648 -20.99 40.42 4.69
CA ALA A 648 -20.62 40.98 3.38
C ALA A 648 -21.81 41.08 2.42
N ARG A 649 -22.78 40.16 2.50
CA ARG A 649 -24.01 40.22 1.69
C ARG A 649 -24.95 41.33 2.14
N ASP A 650 -25.20 41.42 3.44
CA ASP A 650 -26.25 42.27 4.02
C ASP A 650 -25.74 43.69 4.36
N GLY A 651 -24.43 43.92 4.31
CA GLY A 651 -23.82 45.22 4.59
C GLY A 651 -23.71 45.57 6.07
N HIS A 652 -23.71 44.58 6.97
CA HIS A 652 -23.61 44.81 8.41
C HIS A 652 -22.15 45.10 8.82
N GLY A 653 -21.82 46.38 9.06
CA GLY A 653 -20.48 46.81 9.46
C GLY A 653 -19.42 46.75 8.35
N LEU A 654 -19.82 46.40 7.13
CA LEU A 654 -19.02 46.41 5.91
C LEU A 654 -19.90 46.93 4.78
N PRO A 655 -19.35 47.61 3.76
CA PRO A 655 -20.11 47.86 2.53
C PRO A 655 -20.52 46.51 1.90
N PRO A 656 -21.76 46.39 1.36
CA PRO A 656 -22.18 45.18 0.65
C PRO A 656 -21.19 44.81 -0.45
N ASP A 657 -20.64 43.60 -0.37
CA ASP A 657 -19.67 43.04 -1.32
C ASP A 657 -20.10 41.59 -1.64
N PRO A 658 -20.87 41.38 -2.73
CA PRO A 658 -21.35 40.05 -3.10
C PRO A 658 -20.20 39.09 -3.47
N ASP A 659 -19.06 39.61 -3.93
CA ASP A 659 -17.92 38.77 -4.28
C ASP A 659 -17.18 38.29 -3.02
N GLN A 660 -17.05 39.15 -2.01
CA GLN A 660 -16.54 38.74 -0.69
C GLN A 660 -17.51 37.77 0.02
N ALA A 661 -18.82 38.01 -0.12
CA ALA A 661 -19.84 37.10 0.38
C ALA A 661 -19.70 35.72 -0.27
N ALA A 662 -19.59 35.65 -1.61
CA ALA A 662 -19.39 34.42 -2.35
C ALA A 662 -18.12 33.67 -1.91
N ARG A 663 -16.98 34.36 -1.80
CA ARG A 663 -15.72 33.74 -1.35
C ARG A 663 -15.81 33.14 0.06
N SER A 664 -16.42 33.87 1.00
CA SER A 664 -16.55 33.42 2.39
C SER A 664 -17.53 32.26 2.52
N LEU A 665 -18.68 32.34 1.83
CA LEU A 665 -19.67 31.27 1.79
C LEU A 665 -19.13 30.02 1.09
N ALA A 666 -18.34 30.16 0.02
CA ALA A 666 -17.68 29.04 -0.66
C ALA A 666 -16.77 28.26 0.29
N ARG A 667 -15.93 28.95 1.08
CA ARG A 667 -15.06 28.28 2.04
C ARG A 667 -15.85 27.55 3.13
N ALA A 668 -16.90 28.16 3.68
CA ALA A 668 -17.79 27.50 4.65
C ALA A 668 -18.51 26.28 4.03
N ALA A 669 -18.94 26.40 2.77
CA ALA A 669 -19.63 25.35 2.04
C ALA A 669 -18.71 24.15 1.72
N ASP A 670 -17.44 24.41 1.40
CA ASP A 670 -16.39 23.39 1.23
C ASP A 670 -16.11 22.65 2.53
N LEU A 671 -16.08 23.36 3.66
CA LEU A 671 -15.93 22.77 5.00
C LEU A 671 -17.17 22.01 5.48
N GLY A 672 -18.24 22.01 4.68
CA GLY A 672 -19.41 21.18 4.91
C GLY A 672 -20.52 21.85 5.72
N ASP A 673 -20.56 23.18 5.82
CA ASP A 673 -21.67 23.88 6.45
C ASP A 673 -22.93 23.86 5.54
N PRO A 674 -24.07 23.28 5.96
CA PRO A 674 -25.24 23.14 5.11
C PRO A 674 -25.95 24.48 4.83
N ASP A 675 -25.91 25.42 5.78
CA ASP A 675 -26.50 26.75 5.64
C ASP A 675 -25.69 27.60 4.65
N ALA A 676 -24.36 27.52 4.73
CA ALA A 676 -23.47 28.16 3.76
C ALA A 676 -23.67 27.60 2.35
N GLN A 677 -23.85 26.28 2.20
CA GLN A 677 -24.14 25.65 0.91
C GLN A 677 -25.45 26.17 0.31
N LEU A 678 -26.49 26.36 1.13
CA LEU A 678 -27.75 26.97 0.71
C LEU A 678 -27.56 28.43 0.28
N GLN A 679 -26.95 29.26 1.14
CA GLN A 679 -26.79 30.69 0.87
C GLN A 679 -25.89 30.96 -0.35
N LEU A 680 -24.83 30.17 -0.53
CA LEU A 680 -23.99 30.23 -1.73
C LEU A 680 -24.77 29.83 -2.98
N GLY A 681 -25.56 28.76 -2.90
CA GLY A 681 -26.43 28.32 -3.98
C GLY A 681 -27.44 29.38 -4.40
N LEU A 682 -28.07 30.06 -3.44
CA LEU A 682 -28.98 31.17 -3.69
C LEU A 682 -28.26 32.37 -4.33
N LEU A 683 -27.07 32.74 -3.84
CA LEU A 683 -26.27 33.84 -4.37
C LEU A 683 -25.83 33.58 -5.82
N LEU A 684 -25.28 32.40 -6.11
CA LEU A 684 -24.90 31.99 -7.46
C LEU A 684 -26.10 31.84 -8.41
N GLY A 685 -27.30 31.61 -7.86
CA GLY A 685 -28.55 31.52 -8.62
C GLY A 685 -29.16 32.88 -8.98
N ASP A 686 -28.77 33.96 -8.30
CA ASP A 686 -29.32 35.29 -8.54
C ASP A 686 -28.76 35.92 -9.81
N ARG A 687 -29.56 35.91 -10.88
CA ARG A 687 -29.19 36.46 -12.20
C ARG A 687 -28.91 37.96 -12.21
N ARG A 688 -29.21 38.68 -11.12
CA ARG A 688 -28.92 40.13 -10.99
C ARG A 688 -27.46 40.41 -10.65
N TRP A 689 -26.75 39.43 -10.09
CA TRP A 689 -25.33 39.54 -9.78
C TRP A 689 -24.48 39.04 -10.95
N GLU A 690 -23.47 39.81 -11.33
CA GLU A 690 -22.60 39.49 -12.48
C GLU A 690 -21.82 38.18 -12.31
N GLY A 691 -21.58 37.74 -11.07
CA GLY A 691 -20.94 36.46 -10.74
C GLY A 691 -21.86 35.24 -10.74
N ALA A 692 -23.12 35.37 -11.16
CA ALA A 692 -24.09 34.28 -11.16
C ALA A 692 -23.64 33.07 -11.98
N ASN A 693 -23.77 31.88 -11.40
CA ASN A 693 -23.47 30.61 -12.04
C ASN A 693 -24.55 29.57 -11.71
N PRO A 694 -25.59 29.43 -12.55
CA PRO A 694 -26.74 28.58 -12.25
C PRO A 694 -26.40 27.08 -12.20
N ARG A 695 -25.33 26.65 -12.87
CA ARG A 695 -24.89 25.24 -12.82
C ARG A 695 -24.19 24.93 -11.50
N GLU A 696 -23.43 25.88 -10.99
CA GLU A 696 -22.73 25.74 -9.71
C GLU A 696 -23.69 25.94 -8.53
N ALA A 697 -24.64 26.86 -8.66
CA ALA A 697 -25.76 27.03 -7.73
C ALA A 697 -26.48 25.71 -7.47
N GLU A 698 -26.88 25.01 -8.54
CA GLU A 698 -27.58 23.73 -8.47
C GLU A 698 -26.76 22.65 -7.75
N LYS A 699 -25.44 22.58 -8.01
CA LYS A 699 -24.55 21.65 -7.30
C LYS A 699 -24.51 21.91 -5.79
N TRP A 700 -24.40 23.17 -5.38
CA TRP A 700 -24.35 23.55 -3.98
C TRP A 700 -25.68 23.33 -3.26
N LEU A 701 -26.79 23.65 -3.93
CA LEU A 701 -28.13 23.37 -3.40
C LEU A 701 -28.38 21.86 -3.27
N MET A 702 -27.92 21.03 -4.21
CA MET A 702 -28.01 19.57 -4.11
C MET A 702 -27.21 19.02 -2.92
N LYS A 703 -26.00 19.55 -2.67
CA LYS A 703 -25.21 19.19 -1.48
C LYS A 703 -25.91 19.58 -0.18
N SER A 704 -26.50 20.78 -0.11
CA SER A 704 -27.25 21.24 1.07
C SER A 704 -28.51 20.39 1.28
N ALA A 705 -29.26 20.11 0.22
CA ALA A 705 -30.44 19.25 0.24
C ALA A 705 -30.11 17.82 0.72
N GLY A 706 -28.96 17.27 0.32
CA GLY A 706 -28.47 15.98 0.80
C GLY A 706 -28.22 15.92 2.32
N LYS A 707 -28.09 17.08 2.99
CA LYS A 707 -27.94 17.20 4.44
C LYS A 707 -29.27 17.48 5.16
N GLY A 708 -30.40 17.38 4.46
CA GLY A 708 -31.73 17.55 5.04
C GLY A 708 -32.16 19.01 5.16
N GLN A 709 -31.63 19.92 4.33
CA GLN A 709 -32.10 21.30 4.24
C GLN A 709 -33.33 21.41 3.31
N PRO A 710 -34.56 21.62 3.82
CA PRO A 710 -35.74 21.70 2.97
C PRO A 710 -35.79 22.98 2.13
N ALA A 711 -35.18 24.07 2.61
CA ALA A 711 -35.06 25.31 1.85
C ALA A 711 -34.18 25.15 0.60
N ALA A 712 -33.19 24.26 0.62
CA ALA A 712 -32.37 23.94 -0.55
C ALA A 712 -33.16 23.15 -1.60
N LEU A 713 -33.99 22.19 -1.17
CA LEU A 713 -34.92 21.49 -2.06
C LEU A 713 -35.95 22.46 -2.67
N HIS A 714 -36.46 23.41 -1.88
CA HIS A 714 -37.33 24.47 -2.41
C HIS A 714 -36.63 25.30 -3.49
N ALA A 715 -35.41 25.76 -3.23
CA ALA A 715 -34.64 26.56 -4.18
C ALA A 715 -34.36 25.79 -5.48
N LEU A 716 -34.06 24.49 -5.40
CA LEU A 716 -33.95 23.62 -6.58
C LEU A 716 -35.28 23.53 -7.34
N GLY A 717 -36.38 23.32 -6.62
CA GLY A 717 -37.73 23.32 -7.21
C GLY A 717 -38.04 24.62 -7.97
N GLU A 718 -37.72 25.79 -7.41
CA GLU A 718 -37.87 27.09 -8.07
C GLU A 718 -36.98 27.21 -9.32
N MET A 719 -35.74 26.70 -9.26
CA MET A 719 -34.83 26.70 -10.41
C MET A 719 -35.36 25.83 -11.56
N HIS A 720 -35.86 24.63 -11.26
CA HIS A 720 -36.46 23.73 -12.26
C HIS A 720 -37.79 24.30 -12.79
N LEU A 721 -38.60 24.95 -11.93
CA LEU A 721 -39.82 25.62 -12.35
C LEU A 721 -39.52 26.75 -13.35
N GLY A 722 -38.48 27.56 -13.10
CA GLY A 722 -38.03 28.61 -14.02
C GLY A 722 -37.37 28.10 -15.31
N ARG A 723 -37.05 26.81 -15.40
CA ARG A 723 -36.58 26.11 -16.61
C ARG A 723 -37.71 25.31 -17.30
N GLU A 724 -38.93 25.39 -16.78
CA GLU A 724 -40.10 24.63 -17.25
C GLU A 724 -39.95 23.09 -17.15
N THR A 725 -39.03 22.60 -16.31
CA THR A 725 -38.86 21.18 -16.02
C THR A 725 -39.77 20.78 -14.85
N PHE A 726 -41.07 20.75 -15.10
CA PHE A 726 -42.10 20.62 -14.06
C PHE A 726 -42.06 19.31 -13.26
N ALA A 727 -41.66 18.20 -13.87
CA ALA A 727 -41.58 16.91 -13.16
C ALA A 727 -40.50 16.91 -12.06
N GLU A 728 -39.32 17.45 -12.36
CA GLU A 728 -38.21 17.58 -11.42
C GLU A 728 -38.53 18.61 -10.33
N ALA A 729 -39.16 19.73 -10.71
CA ALA A 729 -39.63 20.73 -9.76
C ALA A 729 -40.63 20.13 -8.75
N LEU A 730 -41.58 19.33 -9.23
CA LEU A 730 -42.57 18.65 -8.41
C LEU A 730 -41.89 17.70 -7.39
N GLU A 731 -40.90 16.91 -7.82
CA GLU A 731 -40.18 15.99 -6.94
C GLU A 731 -39.47 16.74 -5.80
N HIS A 732 -38.74 17.81 -6.14
CA HIS A 732 -38.04 18.62 -5.14
C HIS A 732 -39.00 19.30 -4.16
N PHE A 733 -40.11 19.86 -4.66
CA PHE A 733 -41.13 20.45 -3.80
C PHE A 733 -41.82 19.40 -2.91
N GLN A 734 -42.11 18.19 -3.40
CA GLN A 734 -42.66 17.07 -2.61
C GLN A 734 -41.77 16.74 -1.43
N ARG A 735 -40.48 16.49 -1.69
CA ARG A 735 -39.51 16.15 -0.66
C ARG A 735 -39.33 17.26 0.39
N ALA A 736 -39.42 18.52 -0.03
CA ALA A 736 -39.37 19.66 0.90
C ALA A 736 -40.67 19.81 1.72
N ALA A 737 -41.83 19.59 1.11
CA ALA A 737 -43.14 19.69 1.74
C ALA A 737 -43.39 18.55 2.75
N GLU A 738 -42.86 17.35 2.49
CA GLU A 738 -42.85 16.24 3.44
C GLU A 738 -42.06 16.56 4.71
N GLN A 739 -41.03 17.41 4.59
CA GLN A 739 -40.26 17.95 5.72
C GLN A 739 -40.95 19.16 6.39
N GLY A 740 -42.16 19.53 5.96
CA GLY A 740 -42.95 20.62 6.56
C GLY A 740 -42.54 22.02 6.11
N HIS A 741 -41.95 22.18 4.92
CA HIS A 741 -41.55 23.49 4.39
C HIS A 741 -42.73 24.24 3.76
N PRO A 742 -43.27 25.32 4.39
CA PRO A 742 -44.53 25.93 3.96
C PRO A 742 -44.52 26.51 2.54
N PRO A 743 -43.44 27.17 2.06
CA PRO A 743 -43.36 27.62 0.68
C PRO A 743 -43.44 26.47 -0.35
N SER A 744 -42.88 25.30 -0.04
CA SER A 744 -42.94 24.14 -0.93
C SER A 744 -44.31 23.46 -0.91
N GLU A 745 -44.96 23.40 0.26
CA GLU A 745 -46.34 22.93 0.38
C GLU A 745 -47.29 23.81 -0.46
N PHE A 746 -47.10 25.13 -0.43
CA PHE A 746 -47.82 26.06 -1.29
C PHE A 746 -47.57 25.79 -2.78
N ARG A 747 -46.30 25.64 -3.19
CA ARG A 747 -45.94 25.36 -4.59
C ARG A 747 -46.54 24.06 -5.10
N LEU A 748 -46.56 23.00 -4.29
CA LEU A 748 -47.27 21.76 -4.64
C LEU A 748 -48.76 21.95 -4.78
N GLY A 749 -49.38 22.66 -3.84
CA GLY A 749 -50.79 23.02 -3.89
C GLY A 749 -51.14 23.73 -5.21
N ALA A 750 -50.31 24.69 -5.61
CA ALA A 750 -50.46 25.40 -6.88
C ALA A 750 -50.24 24.48 -8.10
N MET A 751 -49.20 23.65 -8.11
CA MET A 751 -48.92 22.73 -9.22
C MET A 751 -50.04 21.70 -9.45
N PHE A 752 -50.66 21.19 -8.38
CA PHE A 752 -51.83 20.30 -8.49
C PHE A 752 -53.11 21.04 -8.90
N ALA A 753 -53.26 22.33 -8.57
CA ALA A 753 -54.40 23.14 -9.00
C ALA A 753 -54.30 23.46 -10.50
N ASP A 754 -53.12 23.92 -10.94
CA ASP A 754 -52.87 24.43 -12.29
C ASP A 754 -52.54 23.30 -13.30
N GLY A 755 -52.21 22.10 -12.82
CA GLY A 755 -51.83 20.96 -13.67
C GLY A 755 -50.39 21.02 -14.20
N HIS A 756 -49.49 21.71 -13.50
CA HIS A 756 -48.09 21.82 -13.91
C HIS A 756 -47.30 20.54 -13.58
N GLY A 757 -46.91 19.79 -14.60
CA GLY A 757 -46.13 18.54 -14.46
C GLY A 757 -46.92 17.34 -13.93
N VAL A 758 -48.20 17.52 -13.59
CA VAL A 758 -49.13 16.51 -13.09
C VAL A 758 -50.54 16.78 -13.61
N ALA A 759 -51.38 15.75 -13.70
CA ALA A 759 -52.80 15.97 -13.95
C ALA A 759 -53.41 16.84 -12.84
N PRO A 760 -54.25 17.85 -13.18
CA PRO A 760 -54.97 18.64 -12.19
C PRO A 760 -55.69 17.75 -11.17
N ASN A 761 -55.50 18.03 -9.89
CA ASN A 761 -56.10 17.27 -8.80
C ASN A 761 -56.55 18.22 -7.68
N PRO A 762 -57.85 18.59 -7.64
CA PRO A 762 -58.36 19.60 -6.72
C PRO A 762 -58.29 19.15 -5.25
N ASP A 763 -58.41 17.85 -4.98
CA ASP A 763 -58.34 17.31 -3.61
C ASP A 763 -56.91 17.39 -3.06
N LYS A 764 -55.92 17.02 -3.88
CA LYS A 764 -54.49 17.16 -3.52
C LYS A 764 -54.06 18.61 -3.43
N ALA A 765 -54.53 19.46 -4.34
CA ALA A 765 -54.29 20.90 -4.29
C ALA A 765 -54.79 21.49 -2.97
N ARG A 766 -56.05 21.19 -2.60
CA ARG A 766 -56.63 21.61 -1.34
C ARG A 766 -55.87 21.10 -0.12
N PHE A 767 -55.48 19.82 -0.14
CA PHE A 767 -54.72 19.22 0.96
C PHE A 767 -53.42 19.97 1.25
N TRP A 768 -52.60 20.21 0.21
CA TRP A 768 -51.31 20.89 0.37
C TRP A 768 -51.46 22.38 0.68
N LEU A 769 -52.45 23.06 0.09
CA LEU A 769 -52.76 24.45 0.42
C LEU A 769 -53.24 24.62 1.86
N GLN A 770 -54.08 23.71 2.36
CA GLN A 770 -54.50 23.68 3.76
C GLN A 770 -53.31 23.53 4.69
N LYS A 771 -52.43 22.56 4.41
CA LYS A 771 -51.24 22.31 5.21
C LYS A 771 -50.32 23.54 5.29
N ALA A 772 -50.05 24.18 4.14
CA ALA A 772 -49.27 25.41 4.07
C ALA A 772 -49.95 26.58 4.81
N ALA A 773 -51.28 26.69 4.72
CA ALA A 773 -52.06 27.73 5.38
C ALA A 773 -52.06 27.56 6.92
N ASP A 774 -52.13 26.32 7.40
CA ASP A 774 -52.04 25.96 8.82
C ASP A 774 -50.65 26.27 9.39
N HIS A 775 -49.60 26.12 8.57
CA HIS A 775 -48.25 26.59 8.86
C HIS A 775 -48.04 28.11 8.69
N GLY A 776 -49.12 28.87 8.44
CA GLY A 776 -49.09 30.33 8.38
C GLY A 776 -48.61 30.93 7.05
N HIS A 777 -48.54 30.15 5.97
CA HIS A 777 -48.10 30.67 4.66
C HIS A 777 -49.19 31.59 4.05
N PRO A 778 -48.93 32.90 3.89
CA PRO A 778 -49.99 33.88 3.61
C PRO A 778 -50.59 33.73 2.21
N ARG A 779 -49.76 33.37 1.22
CA ARG A 779 -50.24 33.09 -0.15
C ARG A 779 -51.09 31.82 -0.22
N ALA A 780 -50.81 30.85 0.65
CA ALA A 780 -51.57 29.61 0.69
C ALA A 780 -52.95 29.84 1.32
N GLN A 781 -53.02 30.66 2.38
CA GLN A 781 -54.28 31.11 2.99
C GLN A 781 -55.17 31.82 1.95
N ALA A 782 -54.60 32.75 1.18
CA ALA A 782 -55.34 33.42 0.12
C ALA A 782 -55.83 32.45 -0.97
N ARG A 783 -54.95 31.60 -1.52
CA ARG A 783 -55.35 30.62 -2.56
C ARG A 783 -56.37 29.59 -2.07
N LEU A 784 -56.26 29.14 -0.83
CA LEU A 784 -57.24 28.25 -0.22
C LEU A 784 -58.61 28.93 -0.07
N GLY A 785 -58.63 30.20 0.34
CA GLY A 785 -59.85 31.01 0.40
C GLY A 785 -60.54 31.12 -0.95
N GLU A 786 -59.78 31.35 -2.03
CA GLU A 786 -60.31 31.36 -3.41
C GLU A 786 -60.93 30.01 -3.79
N LEU A 787 -60.23 28.91 -3.52
CA LEU A 787 -60.71 27.55 -3.81
C LEU A 787 -61.99 27.19 -3.03
N LEU A 788 -62.14 27.67 -1.80
CA LEU A 788 -63.36 27.49 -1.00
C LEU A 788 -64.57 28.24 -1.57
N ILE A 789 -64.34 29.43 -2.15
CA ILE A 789 -65.38 30.20 -2.84
C ILE A 789 -65.79 29.51 -4.14
N GLU A 790 -64.83 29.07 -4.94
CA GLU A 790 -65.06 28.38 -6.23
C GLU A 790 -65.81 27.05 -6.05
N THR A 791 -65.37 26.22 -5.11
CA THR A 791 -66.02 24.92 -4.80
C THR A 791 -67.33 25.06 -4.04
N GLY A 792 -67.54 26.19 -3.35
CA GLY A 792 -68.79 26.55 -2.69
C GLY A 792 -69.87 27.06 -3.67
N GLY A 793 -69.47 27.73 -4.76
CA GLY A 793 -70.39 28.26 -5.79
C GLY A 793 -71.02 27.19 -6.69
N ALA A 794 -70.35 26.05 -6.90
CA ALA A 794 -70.82 24.97 -7.78
C ALA A 794 -72.02 24.17 -7.22
N ALA A 795 -72.35 24.30 -5.93
CA ALA A 795 -73.45 23.58 -5.28
C ALA A 795 -74.77 24.38 -5.18
N GLY A 796 -74.86 25.52 -5.87
CA GLY A 796 -76.07 26.35 -5.92
C GLY A 796 -77.22 25.79 -6.77
N GLN A 797 -77.04 24.66 -7.46
CA GLN A 797 -78.09 23.98 -8.21
C GLN A 797 -78.06 22.47 -7.95
N GLY A 798 -78.74 22.05 -6.88
CA GLY A 798 -79.29 20.70 -6.72
C GLY A 798 -78.30 19.54 -6.48
N ALA A 799 -77.86 19.33 -5.24
CA ALA A 799 -77.42 18.01 -4.79
C ALA A 799 -77.55 17.84 -3.26
N THR A 800 -78.57 17.09 -2.84
CA THR A 800 -78.65 16.52 -1.49
C THR A 800 -77.67 15.34 -1.37
N GLY A 801 -76.51 15.57 -0.77
CA GLY A 801 -75.58 14.49 -0.38
C GLY A 801 -76.02 13.76 0.90
N PRO A 802 -75.51 12.54 1.16
CA PRO A 802 -76.00 11.66 2.23
C PRO A 802 -75.67 12.19 3.63
N ARG A 803 -76.60 11.94 4.57
CA ARG A 803 -76.54 12.34 5.99
C ARG A 803 -75.28 11.81 6.67
N GLY A 804 -74.43 12.72 7.14
CA GLY A 804 -73.24 12.41 7.95
C GLY A 804 -72.09 13.41 7.84
N ALA A 805 -72.07 14.30 6.83
CA ALA A 805 -71.04 15.34 6.71
C ALA A 805 -71.48 16.66 7.39
N PRO A 806 -70.58 17.38 8.08
CA PRO A 806 -70.91 18.65 8.73
C PRO A 806 -71.36 19.71 7.70
N PRO A 807 -72.28 20.63 8.07
CA PRO A 807 -72.73 21.71 7.19
C PRO A 807 -71.58 22.70 6.95
N ARG A 808 -71.29 23.06 5.69
CA ARG A 808 -70.13 23.90 5.30
C ARG A 808 -70.43 25.41 5.43
N PRO A 809 -69.70 26.18 6.26
CA PRO A 809 -69.77 27.64 6.27
C PRO A 809 -68.72 28.23 5.30
N THR A 810 -68.98 28.20 3.99
CA THR A 810 -67.95 28.46 2.97
C THR A 810 -67.44 29.91 2.92
N LEU A 811 -68.31 30.90 3.10
CA LEU A 811 -67.94 32.32 2.99
C LEU A 811 -67.26 32.88 4.26
N PRO A 812 -67.73 32.62 5.49
CA PRO A 812 -67.05 33.11 6.70
C PRO A 812 -65.66 32.50 6.92
N GLU A 813 -65.46 31.25 6.50
CA GLU A 813 -64.16 30.56 6.58
C GLU A 813 -63.16 31.14 5.56
N ALA A 814 -63.59 31.36 4.30
CA ALA A 814 -62.78 32.06 3.31
C ALA A 814 -62.42 33.48 3.77
N ALA A 815 -63.36 34.21 4.39
CA ALA A 815 -63.08 35.53 4.96
C ALA A 815 -61.99 35.50 6.03
N ARG A 816 -61.98 34.49 6.92
CA ARG A 816 -60.92 34.32 7.93
C ARG A 816 -59.55 34.07 7.29
N LEU A 817 -59.49 33.26 6.25
CA LEU A 817 -58.24 32.98 5.53
C LEU A 817 -57.72 34.25 4.82
N PHE A 818 -58.60 35.03 4.19
CA PHE A 818 -58.20 36.30 3.59
C PHE A 818 -57.80 37.33 4.64
N GLN A 819 -58.44 37.37 5.81
CA GLN A 819 -58.01 38.21 6.94
C GLN A 819 -56.61 37.83 7.43
N ALA A 820 -56.30 36.54 7.55
CA ALA A 820 -54.97 36.07 7.93
C ALA A 820 -53.91 36.46 6.88
N ALA A 821 -54.20 36.25 5.59
CA ALA A 821 -53.32 36.65 4.50
C ALA A 821 -53.12 38.18 4.42
N ALA A 822 -54.20 38.95 4.64
CA ALA A 822 -54.18 40.41 4.67
C ALA A 822 -53.38 40.95 5.88
N ALA A 823 -53.47 40.31 7.04
CA ALA A 823 -52.66 40.65 8.21
C ALA A 823 -51.15 40.48 7.93
N ALA A 824 -50.80 39.43 7.19
CA ALA A 824 -49.46 39.19 6.66
C ALA A 824 -49.10 40.06 5.44
N ARG A 825 -49.97 41.02 5.06
CA ARG A 825 -49.80 41.97 3.94
C ARG A 825 -49.74 41.32 2.54
N ASP A 826 -50.22 40.09 2.35
CA ASP A 826 -50.27 39.47 1.02
C ASP A 826 -51.26 40.22 0.09
N PRO A 827 -50.83 40.63 -1.12
CA PRO A 827 -51.63 41.48 -1.99
C PRO A 827 -52.89 40.81 -2.54
N VAL A 828 -52.93 39.47 -2.66
CA VAL A 828 -54.15 38.76 -3.07
C VAL A 828 -55.09 38.60 -1.89
N GLY A 829 -54.59 38.31 -0.68
CA GLY A 829 -55.39 38.34 0.54
C GLY A 829 -56.06 39.69 0.78
N LEU A 830 -55.30 40.78 0.63
CA LEU A 830 -55.80 42.16 0.71
C LEU A 830 -56.90 42.45 -0.33
N LEU A 831 -56.67 42.08 -1.59
CA LEU A 831 -57.66 42.25 -2.67
C LEU A 831 -58.96 41.47 -2.39
N ARG A 832 -58.86 40.18 -2.10
CA ARG A 832 -60.03 39.31 -1.91
C ARG A 832 -60.84 39.70 -0.69
N LEU A 833 -60.18 40.10 0.39
CA LEU A 833 -60.88 40.64 1.56
C LEU A 833 -61.62 41.93 1.22
N ALA A 834 -61.00 42.83 0.44
CA ALA A 834 -61.64 44.06 0.01
C ALA A 834 -62.85 43.81 -0.90
N GLU A 835 -62.78 42.87 -1.84
CA GLU A 835 -63.93 42.46 -2.67
C GLU A 835 -65.10 41.96 -1.80
N MET A 836 -64.83 41.14 -0.80
CA MET A 836 -65.86 40.64 0.13
C MET A 836 -66.49 41.76 0.96
N LEU A 837 -65.70 42.77 1.38
CA LEU A 837 -66.18 43.95 2.10
C LEU A 837 -66.99 44.91 1.20
N LEU A 838 -66.67 45.03 -0.08
CA LEU A 838 -67.44 45.84 -1.04
C LEU A 838 -68.81 45.22 -1.32
N GLU A 839 -68.85 43.90 -1.48
CA GLU A 839 -70.06 43.14 -1.80
C GLU A 839 -70.90 42.76 -0.57
N GLY A 840 -70.31 42.80 0.65
CA GLY A 840 -70.95 42.33 1.88
C GLY A 840 -71.14 40.81 1.93
N ARG A 841 -70.27 40.04 1.24
CA ARG A 841 -70.37 38.57 1.18
C ARG A 841 -69.61 37.93 2.32
N GLY A 842 -70.31 37.27 3.25
CA GLY A 842 -69.70 36.55 4.37
C GLY A 842 -69.13 37.44 5.49
N ILE A 843 -69.01 38.74 5.25
CA ILE A 843 -68.61 39.79 6.20
C ILE A 843 -69.44 41.07 5.94
N PRO A 844 -69.71 41.91 6.96
CA PRO A 844 -70.47 43.15 6.79
C PRO A 844 -69.82 44.09 5.77
N LYS A 845 -70.66 44.81 5.01
CA LYS A 845 -70.19 45.76 4.01
C LYS A 845 -69.47 46.93 4.68
N ASP A 846 -68.22 47.17 4.30
CA ASP A 846 -67.42 48.32 4.72
C ASP A 846 -66.57 48.83 3.55
N THR A 847 -67.08 49.85 2.86
CA THR A 847 -66.43 50.41 1.67
C THR A 847 -65.17 51.21 2.00
N THR A 848 -65.05 51.72 3.22
CA THR A 848 -63.91 52.54 3.65
C THR A 848 -62.70 51.66 3.93
N GLU A 849 -62.93 50.58 4.69
CA GLU A 849 -61.87 49.59 4.96
C GLU A 849 -61.47 48.83 3.68
N ALA A 850 -62.43 48.52 2.79
CA ALA A 850 -62.11 47.95 1.49
C ALA A 850 -61.18 48.83 0.65
N ALA A 851 -61.44 50.14 0.59
CA ALA A 851 -60.58 51.08 -0.12
C ALA A 851 -59.17 51.16 0.50
N ARG A 852 -59.06 51.10 1.82
CA ARG A 852 -57.78 51.07 2.55
C ARG A 852 -56.96 49.81 2.20
N LEU A 853 -57.60 48.63 2.21
CA LEU A 853 -56.95 47.37 1.86
C LEU A 853 -56.51 47.33 0.38
N LEU A 854 -57.32 47.88 -0.52
CA LEU A 854 -56.96 48.02 -1.93
C LEU A 854 -55.81 49.00 -2.14
N GLN A 855 -55.76 50.09 -1.38
CA GLN A 855 -54.63 51.01 -1.37
C GLN A 855 -53.33 50.30 -0.97
N ASP A 856 -53.37 49.48 0.10
CA ASP A 856 -52.21 48.70 0.56
C ASP A 856 -51.74 47.69 -0.50
N ALA A 857 -52.67 47.04 -1.23
CA ALA A 857 -52.33 46.10 -2.31
C ALA A 857 -51.87 46.80 -3.61
N ALA A 858 -52.47 47.95 -3.94
CA ALA A 858 -52.13 48.75 -5.11
C ALA A 858 -50.75 49.42 -4.96
N ASP A 859 -50.40 49.86 -3.75
CA ASP A 859 -49.08 50.38 -3.40
C ASP A 859 -47.98 49.32 -3.51
N GLN A 860 -48.30 48.04 -3.32
CA GLN A 860 -47.40 46.91 -3.59
C GLN A 860 -47.26 46.59 -5.09
N GLY A 861 -48.05 47.25 -5.95
CA GLY A 861 -48.01 47.05 -7.40
C GLY A 861 -48.93 45.97 -7.93
N HIS A 862 -49.95 45.52 -7.17
CA HIS A 862 -50.84 44.45 -7.61
C HIS A 862 -51.87 44.94 -8.65
N PRO A 863 -51.82 44.54 -9.94
CA PRO A 863 -52.61 45.19 -10.99
C PRO A 863 -54.14 45.09 -10.83
N PRO A 864 -54.72 43.95 -10.40
CA PRO A 864 -56.16 43.90 -10.13
C PRO A 864 -56.60 44.83 -8.98
N ALA A 865 -55.74 45.04 -7.97
CA ALA A 865 -56.04 45.98 -6.88
C ALA A 865 -55.94 47.43 -7.37
N GLN A 866 -54.96 47.75 -8.22
CA GLN A 866 -54.87 49.06 -8.87
C GLN A 866 -56.09 49.35 -9.74
N LEU A 867 -56.56 48.38 -10.54
CA LEU A 867 -57.78 48.52 -11.32
C LEU A 867 -58.99 48.80 -10.42
N LEU A 868 -59.21 47.98 -9.38
CA LEU A 868 -60.39 48.12 -8.52
C LEU A 868 -60.33 49.42 -7.70
N LEU A 869 -59.16 49.84 -7.23
CA LEU A 869 -58.96 51.12 -6.56
C LEU A 869 -59.25 52.30 -7.51
N GLY A 870 -58.85 52.20 -8.78
CA GLY A 870 -59.21 53.19 -9.80
C GLY A 870 -60.73 53.34 -9.98
N ILE A 871 -61.47 52.22 -9.90
CA ILE A 871 -62.95 52.23 -9.95
C ILE A 871 -63.53 52.93 -8.71
N LEU A 872 -62.99 52.68 -7.52
CA LEU A 872 -63.46 53.33 -6.29
C LEU A 872 -63.26 54.85 -6.32
N TYR A 873 -62.12 55.32 -6.87
CA TYR A 873 -61.87 56.77 -7.06
C TYR A 873 -62.74 57.37 -8.18
N GLU A 874 -63.07 56.62 -9.25
CA GLU A 874 -63.98 57.09 -10.30
C GLU A 874 -65.42 57.25 -9.78
N GLU A 875 -65.89 56.32 -8.96
CA GLU A 875 -67.27 56.26 -8.46
C GLU A 875 -67.47 57.00 -7.13
N GLY A 876 -66.40 57.31 -6.39
CA GLY A 876 -66.46 57.88 -5.05
C GLY A 876 -66.95 56.89 -3.98
N THR A 877 -66.65 55.60 -4.16
CA THR A 877 -67.11 54.53 -3.25
C THR A 877 -66.07 54.28 -2.17
N GLY A 878 -66.36 54.71 -0.93
CA GLY A 878 -65.45 54.54 0.22
C GLY A 878 -64.26 55.51 0.26
N VAL A 879 -64.06 56.29 -0.81
CA VAL A 879 -63.12 57.41 -0.95
C VAL A 879 -63.82 58.57 -1.66
N ALA A 880 -63.30 59.78 -1.53
CA ALA A 880 -63.81 60.91 -2.32
C ALA A 880 -63.54 60.66 -3.82
N ALA A 881 -64.49 61.01 -4.67
CA ALA A 881 -64.32 60.88 -6.12
C ALA A 881 -63.15 61.75 -6.60
N ASP A 882 -62.17 61.12 -7.27
CA ASP A 882 -60.95 61.76 -7.74
C ASP A 882 -60.50 61.12 -9.06
N LEU A 883 -60.77 61.81 -10.16
CA LEU A 883 -60.47 61.32 -11.51
C LEU A 883 -58.96 61.28 -11.80
N ILE A 884 -58.15 62.09 -11.11
CA ILE A 884 -56.68 62.10 -11.25
C ILE A 884 -56.13 60.79 -10.65
N GLN A 885 -56.59 60.41 -9.46
CA GLN A 885 -56.21 59.13 -8.85
C GLN A 885 -56.77 57.94 -9.63
N ALA A 886 -58.00 58.02 -10.14
CA ALA A 886 -58.57 56.97 -10.99
C ALA A 886 -57.71 56.73 -12.24
N TYR A 887 -57.34 57.80 -12.96
CA TYR A 887 -56.46 57.71 -14.12
C TYR A 887 -55.09 57.14 -13.77
N LYS A 888 -54.48 57.59 -12.66
CA LYS A 888 -53.17 57.11 -12.20
C LYS A 888 -53.17 55.58 -12.03
N TRP A 889 -54.15 55.06 -11.29
CA TRP A 889 -54.22 53.63 -11.00
C TRP A 889 -54.59 52.79 -12.23
N TYR A 890 -55.49 53.28 -13.09
CA TYR A 890 -55.76 52.63 -14.38
C TYR A 890 -54.53 52.58 -15.27
N ASN A 891 -53.73 53.65 -15.33
CA ASN A 891 -52.53 53.69 -16.14
C ASN A 891 -51.43 52.76 -15.62
N LEU A 892 -51.29 52.62 -14.30
CA LEU A 892 -50.37 51.64 -13.69
C LEU A 892 -50.82 50.20 -13.97
N ALA A 893 -52.12 49.92 -13.90
CA ALA A 893 -52.68 48.60 -14.18
C ALA A 893 -52.72 48.24 -15.68
N ALA A 894 -52.71 49.24 -16.57
CA ALA A 894 -52.84 49.07 -18.03
C ALA A 894 -51.72 48.22 -18.66
N ALA A 895 -50.56 48.13 -18.01
CA ALA A 895 -49.48 47.25 -18.45
C ALA A 895 -49.84 45.75 -18.35
N ALA A 896 -50.77 45.39 -17.45
CA ALA A 896 -51.16 44.02 -17.19
C ALA A 896 -52.63 43.70 -17.54
N LEU A 897 -53.51 44.71 -17.56
CA LEU A 897 -54.96 44.52 -17.72
C LEU A 897 -55.52 45.41 -18.84
N THR A 898 -56.07 44.80 -19.88
CA THR A 898 -56.69 45.52 -21.01
C THR A 898 -57.88 46.37 -20.57
N VAL A 899 -58.70 45.88 -19.64
CA VAL A 899 -59.82 46.62 -19.05
C VAL A 899 -59.37 47.92 -18.37
N ALA A 900 -58.18 47.93 -17.76
CA ALA A 900 -57.62 49.14 -17.16
C ALA A 900 -57.23 50.16 -18.23
N ALA A 901 -56.66 49.71 -19.36
CA ALA A 901 -56.33 50.59 -20.49
C ALA A 901 -57.61 51.19 -21.13
N GLU A 902 -58.67 50.39 -21.28
CA GLU A 902 -59.96 50.84 -21.80
C GLU A 902 -60.61 51.88 -20.89
N ARG A 903 -60.62 51.65 -19.57
CA ARG A 903 -61.14 52.62 -18.58
C ARG A 903 -60.30 53.89 -18.52
N ARG A 904 -58.96 53.79 -18.56
CA ARG A 904 -58.07 54.95 -18.67
C ARG A 904 -58.40 55.80 -19.89
N ASP A 905 -58.49 55.17 -21.06
CA ASP A 905 -58.78 55.85 -22.33
C ASP A 905 -60.20 56.46 -22.35
N ALA A 906 -61.16 55.82 -21.69
CA ALA A 906 -62.52 56.35 -21.57
C ALA A 906 -62.61 57.66 -20.77
N LEU A 907 -61.66 57.91 -19.85
CA LEU A 907 -61.60 59.17 -19.08
C LEU A 907 -61.08 60.36 -19.91
N THR A 908 -60.40 60.11 -21.04
CA THR A 908 -59.74 61.13 -21.86
C THR A 908 -60.34 61.31 -23.27
N ARG A 909 -61.02 60.29 -23.81
CA ARG A 909 -61.66 60.36 -25.15
C ARG A 909 -62.95 61.19 -25.18
N PRO A 910 -63.18 62.02 -26.21
CA PRO A 910 -64.47 62.67 -26.43
C PRO A 910 -65.49 61.68 -27.05
N SER A 911 -66.58 61.39 -26.34
CA SER A 911 -67.70 60.57 -26.85
C SER A 911 -68.64 61.40 -27.73
N TRP A 912 -69.03 60.87 -28.89
CA TRP A 912 -70.05 61.48 -29.77
C TRP A 912 -71.47 60.96 -29.48
N MET A 913 -71.68 60.06 -28.49
CA MET A 913 -72.99 59.45 -28.20
C MET A 913 -73.25 59.08 -26.72
N GLY A 914 -72.71 59.78 -25.71
CA GLY A 914 -73.01 59.44 -24.31
C GLY A 914 -73.05 60.64 -23.38
N PHE A 915 -74.25 61.05 -22.96
CA PHE A 915 -74.45 61.99 -21.85
C PHE A 915 -74.16 61.30 -20.51
N GLY A 916 -73.29 61.90 -19.68
CA GLY A 916 -73.31 61.69 -18.22
C GLY A 916 -72.11 61.06 -17.52
N ARG A 917 -70.97 60.76 -18.18
CA ARG A 917 -69.76 60.28 -17.45
C ARG A 917 -68.79 61.41 -17.09
N PRO A 918 -68.22 61.40 -15.88
CA PRO A 918 -67.20 62.38 -15.48
C PRO A 918 -65.93 62.27 -16.35
N ARG A 919 -65.31 63.41 -16.67
CA ARG A 919 -64.21 63.52 -17.64
C ARG A 919 -62.99 64.19 -17.01
N LEU A 920 -61.80 63.70 -17.37
CA LEU A 920 -60.53 64.32 -16.99
C LEU A 920 -60.19 65.48 -17.97
N LEU A 921 -59.87 66.65 -17.44
CA LEU A 921 -59.42 67.79 -18.25
C LEU A 921 -57.93 67.64 -18.61
N PRO A 922 -57.46 68.26 -19.71
CA PRO A 922 -56.05 68.15 -20.11
C PRO A 922 -55.00 68.52 -19.03
N PRO A 923 -55.20 69.54 -18.17
CA PRO A 923 -54.27 69.82 -17.07
C PRO A 923 -54.22 68.70 -16.01
N ASP A 924 -55.36 68.11 -15.70
CA ASP A 924 -55.50 67.04 -14.71
C ASP A 924 -54.92 65.72 -15.24
N GLU A 925 -54.97 65.49 -16.55
CA GLU A 925 -54.31 64.36 -17.22
C GLU A 925 -52.78 64.44 -17.11
N ILE A 926 -52.20 65.63 -17.29
CA ILE A 926 -50.75 65.85 -17.15
C ILE A 926 -50.32 65.54 -15.72
N GLU A 927 -51.09 66.00 -14.72
CA GLU A 927 -50.79 65.73 -13.31
C GLU A 927 -50.93 64.23 -12.98
N ALA A 928 -51.96 63.55 -13.49
CA ALA A 928 -52.11 62.11 -13.30
C ALA A 928 -50.94 61.30 -13.91
N GLN A 929 -50.48 61.68 -15.12
CA GLN A 929 -49.31 61.07 -15.76
C GLN A 929 -48.01 61.31 -14.98
N ARG A 930 -47.86 62.49 -14.36
CA ARG A 930 -46.73 62.79 -13.48
C ARG A 930 -46.72 61.87 -12.26
N LEU A 931 -47.86 61.70 -11.60
CA LEU A 931 -48.00 60.81 -10.44
C LEU A 931 -47.70 59.34 -10.79
N CYS A 932 -48.00 58.90 -12.02
CA CYS A 932 -47.57 57.57 -12.49
C CYS A 932 -46.05 57.43 -12.61
N ARG A 933 -45.34 58.46 -13.09
CA ARG A 933 -43.89 58.44 -13.27
C ARG A 933 -43.13 58.49 -11.94
N GLU A 934 -43.68 59.21 -10.97
CA GLU A 934 -43.09 59.34 -9.62
C GLU A 934 -43.39 58.13 -8.73
N TRP A 935 -44.39 57.30 -9.08
CA TRP A 935 -44.78 56.15 -8.29
C TRP A 935 -43.70 55.06 -8.29
N LYS A 936 -43.39 54.58 -7.09
CA LYS A 936 -42.56 53.38 -6.88
C LYS A 936 -43.34 52.41 -5.99
N PRO A 937 -43.28 51.11 -6.26
CA PRO A 937 -43.91 50.11 -5.41
C PRO A 937 -43.32 50.20 -4.00
N LYS A 938 -44.19 50.23 -2.99
CA LYS A 938 -43.79 50.22 -1.58
C LYS A 938 -43.58 48.79 -1.14
N THR A 939 -42.39 48.47 -0.65
CA THR A 939 -42.18 47.29 0.20
C THR A 939 -42.69 47.63 1.59
N ILE A 940 -43.93 47.22 1.87
CA ILE A 940 -44.56 47.43 3.18
C ILE A 940 -44.12 46.26 4.07
N PRO A 941 -43.33 46.50 5.13
CA PRO A 941 -42.98 45.42 6.07
C PRO A 941 -44.26 44.86 6.71
N PRO A 942 -44.31 43.56 7.06
CA PRO A 942 -45.44 43.00 7.79
C PRO A 942 -45.68 43.81 9.07
N ALA A 943 -46.95 43.94 9.47
CA ALA A 943 -47.26 44.59 10.74
C ALA A 943 -46.54 43.81 11.86
N ARG A 944 -45.77 44.52 12.69
CA ARG A 944 -45.03 43.95 13.82
C ARG A 944 -45.96 43.29 14.83
#